data_AF-A0A084B9T5-F1
#
_entry.id   AF-A0A084B9T5-F1
#
_cell.length_a   1.000
_cell.length_b   1.000
_cell.length_c   1.000
_cell.angle_alpha   90.00
_cell.angle_beta   90.00
_cell.angle_gamma   90.00
#
_symmetry.space_group_name_H-M   'P 1'
#
loop_
_entity.id
_entity.type
_entity.pdbx_description
1 polymer ?
#
loop_
_entity_poly.entity_id
_entity_poly.type
_entity_poly.pdbx_seq_one_letter_code
_entity_poly.pdbx_strand_id
1 'polypeptide(L)'
;MAYVAPIRKPTSIRHALRIRLLSPDHEDLVVAKANRLEIWRVSEEGMTCLHTKLILGTISMLQRLQPKDAETDLLFIGTDRLQYFNVVWNPETNQLDTVAQAIEDAAEPYMRQSQSQNKCLVDPTGKFMAMHLWEGVLNVFRLPTRKGNTTKLDFLDQVRLTELWMKASTFIHSRTGHPRIAFLYKSQADKEESRLAVYRLTKDDKGGDVARFDPHKERELDEVLQDPYTSLLIPVPIVEEKRYHVRNSEGAKAHLGGLLVIGETQLVYYDSLTYLKVKVALKDPKIYVAWAQYDGTHYFLADDYGRLDLLTIETSVEQTGVVVTGMRIHTLQFSDSTSITSRASSLVYMGDNLLFLASHHGNSQLLQVDPDTKTMAQIQSLSNNAPILDFAIMDMGNRERDALAGNAYSSGQARIVAGCGAYRDGSLRSIRSGIGLDEKGILDEIKGTRGLFTLKSYGSDFLDTLVVTSIAETRVLRFDADGSIEEVYDFQGLRLDTETLLVSVLQNGHVLQVTPQSVFVLDPESGVVVCSWDAPNGRVITAASANRQWVLLSVNGTLLVSLDLSNSLAAQIQDVNEANADGLNDEVSCLHAAPDLQNVGVVGWWTSGRISLIDLATLKPLQGESLRQTEDSASVPRAIALVHLHPPETAGPTLLVTLEDGHVVTFNVSLNGYALTGRKSVILGTSPARLHILPQPEGVYSVFATTEHASLIYGAHGRIEYAATSADDATYVASFDSEAFPGCIVLSTDDHVRLCTVDRERLTHVKTLAVGETVRRVAYSAGLKAFGLGCVRKELKQNEEEVTSTFRLVDEVIFQELGQPFVLDGSSSLELVECVISTELRDSNGNLAERFVVGTSFIADEEKEDADDAGGRILVLGVDEQRQVYQIVSHKLKGACRCLAVMGERLVAGLSKTVVVYDYTEETSSSGSLRKLASYRPAAFPVDLDISGNVIGVVDLMQSLTLVEFVEGQMDNKPKLEEKARHYQPGWATALCHLNGNNWLEADAQGNLLVLRWNEDAPTKLDQSRIEITSEMNIGEQINRIRTFRVPTSENAVVTPMAFLGSVEGALYLFGEISASYQNLLLEFQTRIKEHVQAPGGLDFNLWRAFRNPAREGEEPFRFVDGEMIERFLDMDEGKQELVCERLGPSVEDMRNIVEDLRRMH
;
A
#
# COMPACT_ATOMS: atom_id res chain seq x y z
N MET A 1 -3.73 -27.43 4.67
CA MET A 1 -3.92 -27.02 3.26
C MET A 1 -3.98 -25.50 3.25
N ALA A 2 -3.43 -24.85 2.23
CA ALA A 2 -3.21 -23.41 2.27
C ALA A 2 -4.22 -22.60 1.44
N TYR A 3 -4.48 -21.39 1.89
CA TYR A 3 -5.27 -20.35 1.23
C TYR A 3 -4.43 -19.07 1.14
N VAL A 4 -4.49 -18.36 0.02
CA VAL A 4 -3.89 -17.03 -0.11
C VAL A 4 -4.78 -16.09 -0.90
N ALA A 5 -4.93 -14.85 -0.43
CA ALA A 5 -5.71 -13.80 -1.10
C ALA A 5 -4.99 -12.45 -1.03
N PRO A 6 -5.08 -11.60 -2.07
CA PRO A 6 -4.52 -10.25 -2.02
C PRO A 6 -5.42 -9.30 -1.22
N ILE A 7 -4.91 -8.76 -0.10
CA ILE A 7 -5.52 -7.63 0.62
C ILE A 7 -5.40 -6.37 -0.23
N ARG A 8 -4.18 -6.12 -0.72
CA ARG A 8 -3.87 -5.02 -1.61
C ARG A 8 -3.25 -5.58 -2.87
N LYS A 9 -3.87 -5.23 -4.00
CA LYS A 9 -3.39 -5.61 -5.34
C LYS A 9 -2.08 -4.87 -5.68
N PRO A 10 -1.29 -5.39 -6.64
CA PRO A 10 -0.07 -4.75 -7.10
C PRO A 10 -0.31 -3.31 -7.58
N THR A 11 0.62 -2.40 -7.25
CA THR A 11 0.50 -0.98 -7.59
C THR A 11 1.62 -0.47 -8.49
N SER A 12 2.70 -1.24 -8.61
CA SER A 12 3.85 -0.95 -9.46
C SER A 12 3.46 -0.89 -10.94
N ILE A 13 4.00 0.10 -11.66
CA ILE A 13 3.88 0.18 -13.11
C ILE A 13 5.26 0.10 -13.74
N ARG A 14 5.53 -0.99 -14.46
CA ARG A 14 6.77 -1.18 -15.24
C ARG A 14 6.58 -0.94 -16.73
N HIS A 15 5.40 -1.25 -17.25
CA HIS A 15 5.07 -1.11 -18.66
C HIS A 15 3.83 -0.26 -18.82
N ALA A 16 3.94 0.77 -19.66
CA ALA A 16 2.84 1.63 -20.07
C ALA A 16 2.99 1.94 -21.56
N LEU A 17 1.87 2.12 -22.26
CA LEU A 17 1.88 2.52 -23.66
C LEU A 17 0.63 3.32 -24.03
N ARG A 18 0.75 4.15 -25.07
CA ARG A 18 -0.34 4.89 -25.71
C ARG A 18 -0.86 4.10 -26.92
N ILE A 19 -2.17 3.90 -27.00
CA ILE A 19 -2.80 3.07 -28.04
C ILE A 19 -4.25 3.47 -28.34
N ARG A 20 -4.69 3.30 -29.59
CA ARG A 20 -6.11 3.43 -29.98
C ARG A 20 -6.80 2.08 -29.89
N LEU A 21 -7.20 1.68 -28.69
CA LEU A 21 -7.74 0.34 -28.43
C LEU A 21 -9.27 0.33 -28.40
N LEU A 22 -9.90 1.20 -27.60
CA LEU A 22 -11.35 1.17 -27.38
C LEU A 22 -12.14 1.85 -28.50
N SER A 23 -11.58 2.94 -29.04
CA SER A 23 -12.17 3.75 -30.11
C SER A 23 -11.08 4.21 -31.08
N PRO A 24 -11.38 4.39 -32.37
CA PRO A 24 -10.46 5.01 -33.32
C PRO A 24 -10.24 6.53 -33.06
N ASP A 25 -11.16 7.17 -32.35
CA ASP A 25 -11.17 8.63 -32.14
C ASP A 25 -10.33 9.08 -30.94
N HIS A 26 -10.08 8.17 -29.99
CA HIS A 26 -9.38 8.47 -28.74
C HIS A 26 -8.17 7.57 -28.55
N GLU A 27 -7.10 8.14 -28.00
CA GLU A 27 -5.93 7.39 -27.57
C GLU A 27 -5.99 7.19 -26.06
N ASP A 28 -5.98 5.92 -25.67
CA ASP A 28 -6.03 5.51 -24.28
C ASP A 28 -4.63 5.11 -23.80
N LEU A 29 -4.40 5.26 -22.50
CA LEU A 29 -3.20 4.84 -21.80
C LEU A 29 -3.41 3.44 -21.26
N VAL A 30 -2.60 2.48 -21.71
CA VAL A 30 -2.64 1.09 -21.21
C VAL A 30 -1.47 0.86 -20.28
N VAL A 31 -1.76 0.31 -19.11
CA VAL A 31 -0.84 0.12 -17.99
C VAL A 31 -0.86 -1.34 -17.55
N ALA A 32 0.32 -1.93 -17.33
CA ALA A 32 0.45 -3.24 -16.69
C ALA A 32 0.88 -3.10 -15.22
N LYS A 33 0.10 -3.71 -14.33
CA LYS A 33 0.41 -3.89 -12.90
C LYS A 33 0.50 -5.38 -12.58
N ALA A 34 1.72 -5.93 -12.65
CA ALA A 34 2.01 -7.36 -12.55
C ALA A 34 1.13 -8.22 -13.48
N ASN A 35 0.06 -8.83 -12.97
CA ASN A 35 -0.87 -9.68 -13.72
C ASN A 35 -2.14 -8.96 -14.20
N ARG A 36 -2.26 -7.64 -14.01
CA ARG A 36 -3.44 -6.86 -14.41
C ARG A 36 -3.12 -5.86 -15.50
N LEU A 37 -4.06 -5.76 -16.42
CA LEU A 37 -4.09 -4.75 -17.46
C LEU A 37 -5.16 -3.71 -17.11
N GLU A 38 -4.76 -2.45 -17.03
CA GLU A 38 -5.67 -1.31 -16.83
C GLU A 38 -5.64 -0.39 -18.05
N ILE A 39 -6.82 0.07 -18.48
CA ILE A 39 -7.00 0.99 -19.59
C ILE A 39 -7.55 2.30 -19.05
N TRP A 40 -6.79 3.38 -19.22
CA TRP A 40 -7.07 4.70 -18.68
C TRP A 40 -7.32 5.70 -19.81
N ARG A 41 -8.30 6.59 -19.61
CA ARG A 41 -8.47 7.77 -20.45
C ARG A 41 -7.86 8.98 -19.77
N VAL A 42 -7.02 9.69 -20.51
CA VAL A 42 -6.31 10.87 -20.04
C VAL A 42 -6.97 12.12 -20.63
N SER A 43 -7.19 13.12 -19.79
CA SER A 43 -7.76 14.42 -20.13
C SER A 43 -7.01 15.53 -19.38
N GLU A 44 -7.30 16.79 -19.69
CA GLU A 44 -6.70 17.94 -18.97
C GLU A 44 -7.06 17.94 -17.48
N GLU A 45 -8.25 17.44 -17.10
CA GLU A 45 -8.72 17.37 -15.71
C GLU A 45 -8.09 16.20 -14.93
N GLY A 46 -7.52 15.21 -15.61
CA GLY A 46 -6.91 14.03 -14.99
C GLY A 46 -7.14 12.73 -15.78
N MET A 47 -7.00 11.60 -15.08
CA MET A 47 -7.10 10.25 -15.65
C MET A 47 -8.25 9.47 -15.02
N THR A 48 -8.99 8.75 -15.85
CA THR A 48 -10.10 7.87 -15.45
C THR A 48 -9.86 6.44 -15.91
N CYS A 49 -9.99 5.46 -15.01
CA CYS A 49 -9.85 4.04 -15.36
C CYS A 49 -11.15 3.55 -16.00
N LEU A 50 -11.08 3.12 -17.26
CA LEU A 50 -12.23 2.62 -18.00
C LEU A 50 -12.42 1.12 -17.81
N HIS A 51 -11.32 0.35 -17.89
CA HIS A 51 -11.37 -1.11 -17.81
C HIS A 51 -10.18 -1.68 -17.08
N THR A 52 -10.43 -2.73 -16.29
CA THR A 52 -9.42 -3.55 -15.62
C THR A 52 -9.66 -5.01 -15.98
N LYS A 53 -8.63 -5.72 -16.46
CA LYS A 53 -8.70 -7.15 -16.80
C LYS A 53 -7.53 -7.91 -16.19
N LEU A 54 -7.82 -9.09 -15.64
CA LEU A 54 -6.80 -10.03 -15.18
C LEU A 54 -6.24 -10.81 -16.36
N ILE A 55 -4.92 -10.94 -16.39
CA ILE A 55 -4.19 -11.87 -17.24
C ILE A 55 -3.69 -13.02 -16.35
N LEU A 56 -3.86 -14.26 -16.78
CA LEU A 56 -3.36 -15.45 -16.06
C LEU A 56 -1.87 -15.64 -16.31
N GLY A 57 -1.07 -14.66 -15.88
CA GLY A 57 0.38 -14.59 -16.08
C GLY A 57 0.92 -13.21 -15.70
N THR A 58 2.19 -13.12 -15.32
CA THR A 58 2.82 -11.82 -15.02
C THR A 58 3.22 -11.16 -16.34
N ILE A 59 2.69 -9.97 -16.61
CA ILE A 59 2.93 -9.22 -17.85
C ILE A 59 4.37 -8.71 -17.85
N SER A 60 5.18 -9.19 -18.80
CA SER A 60 6.58 -8.80 -18.96
C SER A 60 6.82 -7.88 -20.16
N MET A 61 5.89 -7.86 -21.12
CA MET A 61 5.99 -7.08 -22.35
C MET A 61 4.61 -6.58 -22.78
N LEU A 62 4.54 -5.31 -23.17
CA LEU A 62 3.37 -4.70 -23.80
C LEU A 62 3.82 -3.97 -25.06
N GLN A 63 3.11 -4.14 -26.17
CA GLN A 63 3.43 -3.45 -27.41
C GLN A 63 2.21 -3.15 -28.27
N ARG A 64 2.24 -1.99 -28.94
CA ARG A 64 1.26 -1.60 -29.97
C ARG A 64 1.62 -2.22 -31.32
N LEU A 65 0.66 -2.86 -31.95
CA LEU A 65 0.72 -3.34 -33.34
C LEU A 65 -0.40 -2.67 -34.15
N GLN A 66 -0.12 -2.24 -35.38
CA GLN A 66 -1.12 -1.62 -36.24
C GLN A 66 -1.39 -2.49 -37.47
N PRO A 67 -2.55 -3.18 -37.55
CA PRO A 67 -2.93 -3.93 -38.73
C PRO A 67 -3.11 -3.02 -39.93
N LYS A 68 -2.81 -3.57 -41.10
CA LYS A 68 -3.07 -2.87 -42.35
C LYS A 68 -4.59 -2.69 -42.53
N ASP A 69 -5.02 -1.46 -42.81
CA ASP A 69 -6.41 -1.08 -43.08
C ASP A 69 -7.36 -1.16 -41.85
N ALA A 70 -6.83 -1.26 -40.61
CA ALA A 70 -7.62 -1.19 -39.38
C ALA A 70 -7.65 0.23 -38.78
N GLU A 71 -8.78 0.62 -38.22
CA GLU A 71 -8.96 1.92 -37.56
C GLU A 71 -8.50 1.91 -36.10
N THR A 72 -8.57 0.74 -35.45
CA THR A 72 -8.07 0.48 -34.10
C THR A 72 -6.77 -0.32 -34.12
N ASP A 73 -5.97 -0.14 -33.08
CA ASP A 73 -4.70 -0.82 -32.88
C ASP A 73 -4.90 -2.19 -32.18
N LEU A 74 -3.94 -3.09 -32.36
CA LEU A 74 -3.82 -4.35 -31.63
C LEU A 74 -2.89 -4.20 -30.44
N LEU A 75 -3.31 -4.79 -29.32
CA LEU A 75 -2.46 -4.91 -28.14
C LEU A 75 -1.77 -6.26 -28.12
N PHE A 76 -0.44 -6.26 -28.18
CA PHE A 76 0.39 -7.44 -27.93
C PHE A 76 0.75 -7.53 -26.45
N ILE A 77 0.54 -8.70 -25.86
CA ILE A 77 0.87 -9.00 -24.47
C ILE A 77 1.81 -10.22 -24.43
N GLY A 78 2.92 -10.09 -23.70
CA GLY A 78 3.79 -11.21 -23.38
C GLY A 78 3.94 -11.42 -21.87
N THR A 79 3.92 -12.68 -21.45
CA THR A 79 4.06 -13.08 -20.05
C THR A 79 5.48 -13.49 -19.68
N ASP A 80 5.76 -13.61 -18.39
CA ASP A 80 7.01 -14.16 -17.82
C ASP A 80 7.22 -15.66 -18.12
N ARG A 81 6.14 -16.38 -18.44
CA ARG A 81 6.16 -17.76 -18.97
C ARG A 81 6.37 -17.84 -20.48
N LEU A 82 6.73 -16.74 -21.13
CA LEU A 82 7.02 -16.69 -22.58
C LEU A 82 5.82 -17.12 -23.45
N GLN A 83 4.60 -16.81 -22.96
CA GLN A 83 3.37 -16.97 -23.72
C GLN A 83 2.97 -15.61 -24.29
N TYR A 84 2.63 -15.58 -25.58
CA TYR A 84 2.35 -14.35 -26.32
C TYR A 84 0.99 -14.41 -26.99
N PHE A 85 0.25 -13.31 -26.94
CA PHE A 85 -1.04 -13.23 -27.61
C PHE A 85 -1.41 -11.79 -27.96
N ASN A 86 -2.29 -11.67 -28.95
CA ASN A 86 -2.85 -10.40 -29.39
C ASN A 86 -4.29 -10.27 -28.92
N VAL A 87 -4.64 -9.06 -28.50
CA VAL A 87 -5.96 -8.73 -27.97
C VAL A 87 -6.58 -7.58 -28.76
N VAL A 88 -7.87 -7.68 -29.01
CA VAL A 88 -8.71 -6.66 -29.67
C VAL A 88 -9.84 -6.28 -28.73
N TRP A 89 -10.25 -5.03 -28.77
CA TRP A 89 -11.47 -4.60 -28.10
C TRP A 89 -12.72 -4.97 -28.91
N ASN A 90 -13.67 -5.65 -28.27
CA ASN A 90 -14.98 -5.92 -28.86
C ASN A 90 -16.04 -4.98 -28.25
N PRO A 91 -16.57 -4.03 -29.03
CA PRO A 91 -17.55 -3.06 -28.55
C PRO A 91 -18.93 -3.67 -28.28
N GLU A 92 -19.28 -4.82 -28.86
CA GLU A 92 -20.57 -5.49 -28.63
C GLU A 92 -20.61 -6.17 -27.28
N THR A 93 -19.51 -6.82 -26.88
CA THR A 93 -19.39 -7.53 -25.60
C THR A 93 -18.80 -6.68 -24.48
N ASN A 94 -18.23 -5.51 -24.81
CA ASN A 94 -17.49 -4.66 -23.88
C ASN A 94 -16.33 -5.42 -23.20
N GLN A 95 -15.66 -6.29 -23.98
CA GLN A 95 -14.60 -7.18 -23.51
C GLN A 95 -13.40 -7.19 -24.46
N LEU A 96 -12.28 -7.66 -23.90
CA LEU A 96 -11.03 -7.85 -24.62
C LEU A 96 -11.00 -9.28 -25.19
N ASP A 97 -11.17 -9.38 -26.50
CA ASP A 97 -11.20 -10.64 -27.23
C ASP A 97 -9.80 -11.03 -27.71
N THR A 98 -9.48 -12.31 -27.55
CA THR A 98 -8.19 -12.84 -27.99
C THR A 98 -8.29 -13.24 -29.46
N VAL A 99 -7.39 -12.70 -30.28
CA VAL A 99 -7.43 -12.89 -31.73
C VAL A 99 -7.10 -14.32 -32.17
N ALA A 100 -6.15 -14.96 -31.48
CA ALA A 100 -5.67 -16.30 -31.80
C ALA A 100 -5.16 -16.99 -30.52
N GLN A 101 -5.00 -18.31 -30.56
CA GLN A 101 -4.36 -19.05 -29.47
C GLN A 101 -2.98 -18.47 -29.15
N ALA A 102 -2.64 -18.46 -27.86
CA ALA A 102 -1.34 -18.02 -27.40
C ALA A 102 -0.22 -18.78 -28.12
N ILE A 103 0.80 -18.04 -28.55
CA ILE A 103 2.05 -18.60 -29.09
C ILE A 103 2.94 -18.87 -27.89
N GLU A 104 3.36 -20.11 -27.72
CA GLU A 104 4.33 -20.50 -26.70
C GLU A 104 5.72 -20.57 -27.34
N ASP A 105 6.70 -19.85 -26.76
CA ASP A 105 8.08 -19.97 -27.22
C ASP A 105 8.67 -21.30 -26.77
N ALA A 106 8.89 -22.22 -27.72
CA ALA A 106 9.53 -23.51 -27.49
C ALA A 106 11.08 -23.44 -27.46
N ALA A 107 11.67 -22.24 -27.57
CA ALA A 107 13.12 -22.06 -27.50
C ALA A 107 13.69 -22.60 -26.18
N GLU A 108 14.76 -23.40 -26.30
CA GLU A 108 15.20 -24.42 -25.33
C GLU A 108 15.34 -23.94 -23.86
N PRO A 109 14.97 -24.76 -22.86
CA PRO A 109 15.11 -24.45 -21.43
C PRO A 109 16.57 -24.28 -20.95
N TYR A 110 17.56 -24.56 -21.81
CA TYR A 110 18.98 -24.44 -21.51
C TYR A 110 19.61 -23.13 -22.00
N MET A 111 18.84 -22.27 -22.68
CA MET A 111 19.32 -20.95 -23.12
C MET A 111 19.43 -19.98 -21.94
N ARG A 112 20.47 -19.14 -21.96
CA ARG A 112 20.64 -18.10 -20.95
C ARG A 112 19.72 -16.94 -21.26
N GLN A 113 18.95 -16.52 -20.26
CA GLN A 113 18.15 -15.30 -20.36
C GLN A 113 19.07 -14.12 -20.63
N SER A 114 18.60 -13.20 -21.47
CA SER A 114 19.28 -11.94 -21.73
C SER A 114 19.52 -11.20 -20.40
N GLN A 115 20.73 -10.70 -20.18
CA GLN A 115 21.03 -9.82 -19.03
C GLN A 115 20.24 -8.50 -19.09
N SER A 116 19.84 -8.06 -20.28
CA SER A 116 18.86 -6.99 -20.43
C SER A 116 17.44 -7.55 -20.35
N GLN A 117 16.52 -6.82 -19.72
CA GLN A 117 15.09 -7.19 -19.64
C GLN A 117 14.56 -7.63 -21.00
N ASN A 118 13.63 -8.60 -21.02
CA ASN A 118 12.95 -9.07 -22.23
C ASN A 118 12.46 -7.88 -23.07
N LYS A 119 12.93 -7.80 -24.32
CA LYS A 119 12.54 -6.69 -25.22
C LYS A 119 11.66 -7.20 -26.35
N CYS A 120 10.55 -6.52 -26.55
CA CYS A 120 9.70 -6.64 -27.73
C CYS A 120 9.81 -5.35 -28.54
N LEU A 121 10.39 -5.43 -29.73
CA LEU A 121 10.57 -4.30 -30.63
C LEU A 121 9.61 -4.41 -31.79
N VAL A 122 9.00 -3.28 -32.16
CA VAL A 122 8.15 -3.20 -33.36
C VAL A 122 8.73 -2.18 -34.31
N ASP A 123 8.81 -2.58 -35.58
CA ASP A 123 9.26 -1.71 -36.65
C ASP A 123 8.29 -0.52 -36.80
N PRO A 124 8.78 0.70 -37.13
CA PRO A 124 7.92 1.87 -37.30
C PRO A 124 6.77 1.70 -38.30
N THR A 125 6.86 0.74 -39.24
CA THR A 125 5.76 0.43 -40.16
C THR A 125 4.67 -0.46 -39.54
N GLY A 126 4.86 -0.96 -38.32
CA GLY A 126 3.95 -1.85 -37.60
C GLY A 126 3.90 -3.29 -38.13
N LYS A 127 4.72 -3.63 -39.12
CA LYS A 127 4.65 -4.92 -39.85
C LYS A 127 5.51 -6.02 -39.27
N PHE A 128 6.66 -5.65 -38.70
CA PHE A 128 7.63 -6.62 -38.18
C PHE A 128 7.80 -6.39 -36.70
N MET A 129 8.00 -7.50 -36.00
CA MET A 129 8.25 -7.52 -34.58
C MET A 129 9.47 -8.40 -34.33
N ALA A 130 10.38 -7.95 -33.49
CA ALA A 130 11.56 -8.70 -33.11
C ALA A 130 11.61 -8.81 -31.59
N MET A 131 11.83 -10.02 -31.08
CA MET A 131 11.88 -10.30 -29.66
C MET A 131 13.28 -10.75 -29.27
N HIS A 132 13.83 -10.08 -28.26
CA HIS A 132 15.14 -10.37 -27.68
C HIS A 132 14.95 -10.85 -26.24
N LEU A 133 14.92 -12.17 -26.08
CA LEU A 133 14.59 -12.85 -24.83
C LEU A 133 15.82 -13.60 -24.26
N TRP A 134 16.62 -14.17 -25.15
CA TRP A 134 17.78 -14.99 -24.82
C TRP A 134 19.07 -14.33 -25.31
N GLU A 135 20.17 -14.59 -24.61
CA GLU A 135 21.49 -14.10 -25.04
C GLU A 135 21.83 -14.65 -26.43
N GLY A 136 22.09 -13.75 -27.38
CA GLY A 136 22.50 -14.12 -28.73
C GLY A 136 21.38 -14.73 -29.59
N VAL A 137 20.10 -14.54 -29.25
CA VAL A 137 18.98 -15.06 -30.05
C VAL A 137 17.94 -13.96 -30.29
N LEU A 138 17.47 -13.88 -31.54
CA LEU A 138 16.44 -12.96 -31.98
C LEU A 138 15.31 -13.73 -32.66
N ASN A 139 14.12 -13.69 -32.07
CA ASN A 139 12.91 -14.23 -32.68
C ASN A 139 12.25 -13.14 -33.54
N VAL A 140 11.92 -13.44 -34.80
CA VAL A 140 11.33 -12.45 -35.71
C VAL A 140 9.93 -12.90 -36.14
N PHE A 141 8.98 -12.00 -35.96
CA PHE A 141 7.58 -12.17 -36.30
C PHE A 141 7.15 -11.11 -37.31
N ARG A 142 6.08 -11.41 -38.04
CA ARG A 142 5.48 -10.50 -39.01
C ARG A 142 3.97 -10.51 -38.92
N LEU A 143 3.39 -9.33 -39.08
CA LEU A 143 1.95 -9.16 -39.24
C LEU A 143 1.56 -9.35 -40.72
N PRO A 144 0.62 -10.26 -41.06
CA PRO A 144 0.23 -10.51 -42.43
C PRO A 144 -0.53 -9.33 -43.03
N THR A 145 -0.37 -9.13 -44.33
CA THR A 145 -1.04 -8.05 -45.08
C THR A 145 -2.19 -8.55 -45.96
N ARG A 146 -2.49 -9.86 -45.93
CA ARG A 146 -3.58 -10.47 -46.72
C ARG A 146 -4.90 -10.32 -45.97
N LYS A 147 -5.95 -9.89 -46.67
CA LYS A 147 -7.31 -9.75 -46.13
C LYS A 147 -7.77 -11.06 -45.47
N GLY A 148 -8.25 -10.97 -44.22
CA GLY A 148 -8.80 -12.08 -43.43
C GLY A 148 -7.88 -12.67 -42.37
N ASN A 149 -6.57 -12.37 -42.38
CA ASN A 149 -5.62 -12.84 -41.35
C ASN A 149 -4.64 -11.72 -40.92
N THR A 150 -5.10 -10.48 -40.84
CA THR A 150 -4.25 -9.31 -40.56
C THR A 150 -3.93 -9.10 -39.08
N THR A 151 -4.46 -9.94 -38.21
CA THR A 151 -4.41 -9.77 -36.75
C THR A 151 -3.60 -10.85 -36.04
N LYS A 152 -3.29 -11.96 -36.72
CA LYS A 152 -2.44 -13.05 -36.21
C LYS A 152 -0.98 -12.79 -36.56
N LEU A 153 -0.07 -13.01 -35.62
CA LEU A 153 1.36 -12.94 -35.88
C LEU A 153 1.86 -14.24 -36.54
N ASP A 154 2.61 -14.09 -37.63
CA ASP A 154 3.34 -15.18 -38.28
C ASP A 154 4.78 -15.21 -37.76
N PHE A 155 5.20 -16.33 -37.17
CA PHE A 155 6.60 -16.59 -36.83
C PHE A 155 7.41 -16.82 -38.11
N LEU A 156 8.48 -16.05 -38.32
CA LEU A 156 9.32 -16.13 -39.51
C LEU A 156 10.54 -17.04 -39.29
N ASP A 157 11.43 -16.65 -38.37
CA ASP A 157 12.64 -17.40 -38.07
C ASP A 157 13.17 -17.03 -36.67
N GLN A 158 13.99 -17.91 -36.11
CA GLN A 158 14.82 -17.65 -34.93
C GLN A 158 16.28 -17.54 -35.38
N VAL A 159 16.89 -16.38 -35.15
CA VAL A 159 18.24 -16.10 -35.65
C VAL A 159 19.24 -15.97 -34.50
N ARG A 160 20.42 -16.55 -34.68
CA ARG A 160 21.54 -16.41 -33.73
C ARG A 160 22.35 -15.16 -34.03
N LEU A 161 22.55 -14.35 -33.02
CA LEU A 161 23.38 -13.15 -33.04
C LEU A 161 24.78 -13.47 -32.49
N THR A 162 25.79 -12.80 -33.04
CA THR A 162 27.16 -12.89 -32.50
C THR A 162 27.35 -11.98 -31.28
N GLU A 163 26.49 -10.97 -31.17
CA GLU A 163 26.44 -9.96 -30.13
C GLU A 163 25.70 -10.51 -28.90
N LEU A 164 26.44 -11.16 -28.00
CA LEU A 164 25.86 -11.83 -26.82
C LEU A 164 25.35 -10.85 -25.76
N TRP A 165 26.16 -9.86 -25.39
CA TRP A 165 25.86 -8.92 -24.30
C TRP A 165 25.19 -7.65 -24.81
N MET A 166 23.91 -7.77 -25.15
CA MET A 166 23.11 -6.65 -25.63
C MET A 166 22.72 -5.70 -24.50
N LYS A 167 22.99 -4.41 -24.67
CA LYS A 167 22.50 -3.33 -23.78
C LYS A 167 21.14 -2.81 -24.26
N ALA A 168 21.06 -2.42 -25.52
CA ALA A 168 19.86 -1.84 -26.13
C ALA A 168 19.71 -2.23 -27.59
N SER A 169 18.47 -2.19 -28.07
CA SER A 169 18.14 -2.50 -29.45
C SER A 169 16.90 -1.71 -29.87
N THR A 170 16.85 -1.27 -31.12
CA THR A 170 15.71 -0.52 -31.65
C THR A 170 15.65 -0.61 -33.17
N PHE A 171 14.45 -0.45 -33.73
CA PHE A 171 14.27 -0.34 -35.17
C PHE A 171 14.53 1.09 -35.65
N ILE A 172 15.25 1.24 -36.75
CA ILE A 172 15.48 2.53 -37.40
C ILE A 172 14.39 2.76 -38.44
N HIS A 173 13.83 3.98 -38.47
CA HIS A 173 12.91 4.39 -39.53
C HIS A 173 13.58 4.22 -40.89
N SER A 174 12.94 3.48 -41.79
CA SER A 174 13.48 3.16 -43.11
C SER A 174 12.46 3.46 -44.20
N ARG A 175 12.87 4.22 -45.23
CA ARG A 175 12.00 4.53 -46.37
C ARG A 175 11.90 3.39 -47.39
N THR A 176 12.89 2.50 -47.43
CA THR A 176 13.01 1.50 -48.50
C THR A 176 12.02 0.35 -48.36
N GLY A 177 11.17 0.36 -47.33
CA GLY A 177 10.30 -0.76 -46.98
C GLY A 177 11.06 -1.95 -46.39
N HIS A 178 12.38 -1.83 -46.19
CA HIS A 178 13.21 -2.82 -45.53
C HIS A 178 13.47 -2.37 -44.09
N PRO A 179 12.93 -3.10 -43.09
CA PRO A 179 13.20 -2.81 -41.68
C PRO A 179 14.70 -2.95 -41.37
N ARG A 180 15.26 -1.99 -40.63
CA ARG A 180 16.64 -2.00 -40.15
C ARG A 180 16.65 -1.96 -38.64
N ILE A 181 17.54 -2.71 -38.01
CA ILE A 181 17.64 -2.84 -36.57
C ILE A 181 19.04 -2.43 -36.11
N ALA A 182 19.09 -1.66 -35.02
CA ALA A 182 20.31 -1.25 -34.36
C ALA A 182 20.51 -2.05 -33.07
N PHE A 183 21.75 -2.48 -32.81
CA PHE A 183 22.17 -3.17 -31.61
C PHE A 183 23.27 -2.39 -30.91
N LEU A 184 23.05 -2.08 -29.64
CA LEU A 184 24.05 -1.59 -28.71
C LEU A 184 24.50 -2.76 -27.83
N TYR A 185 25.77 -3.14 -27.88
CA TYR A 185 26.28 -4.33 -27.21
C TYR A 185 27.69 -4.16 -26.63
N LYS A 186 28.06 -5.03 -25.70
CA LYS A 186 29.43 -5.19 -25.20
C LYS A 186 30.11 -6.37 -25.92
N SER A 187 31.40 -6.22 -26.24
CA SER A 187 32.17 -7.32 -26.86
C SER A 187 32.55 -8.42 -25.86
N GLN A 188 32.68 -8.08 -24.58
CA GLN A 188 33.05 -8.96 -23.48
C GLN A 188 32.26 -8.54 -22.23
N ALA A 189 31.93 -9.49 -21.36
CA ALA A 189 31.19 -9.21 -20.12
C ALA A 189 31.95 -8.26 -19.18
N ASP A 190 33.25 -8.53 -18.99
CA ASP A 190 34.09 -7.87 -17.98
C ASP A 190 34.70 -6.55 -18.45
N LYS A 191 34.51 -6.20 -19.73
CA LYS A 191 35.06 -4.98 -20.31
C LYS A 191 33.96 -3.93 -20.47
N GLU A 192 34.19 -2.77 -19.90
CA GLU A 192 33.34 -1.61 -20.10
C GLU A 192 33.58 -1.00 -21.48
N GLU A 193 32.81 -1.47 -22.46
CA GLU A 193 32.84 -0.99 -23.84
C GLU A 193 31.40 -0.93 -24.37
N SER A 194 31.10 0.06 -25.20
CA SER A 194 29.83 0.15 -25.92
C SER A 194 30.07 0.17 -27.42
N ARG A 195 29.47 -0.78 -28.14
CA ARG A 195 29.53 -0.86 -29.61
C ARG A 195 28.15 -0.75 -30.22
N LEU A 196 28.06 -0.03 -31.34
CA LEU A 196 26.86 0.10 -32.13
C LEU A 196 27.01 -0.69 -33.44
N ALA A 197 26.09 -1.62 -33.69
CA ALA A 197 25.96 -2.30 -34.96
C ALA A 197 24.58 -2.06 -35.58
N VAL A 198 24.51 -1.90 -36.91
CA VAL A 198 23.24 -1.76 -37.64
C VAL A 198 23.14 -2.85 -38.70
N TYR A 199 21.98 -3.48 -38.79
CA TYR A 199 21.69 -4.56 -39.72
C TYR A 199 20.35 -4.34 -40.43
N ARG A 200 20.24 -4.90 -41.64
CA ARG A 200 18.96 -5.07 -42.32
C ARG A 200 18.27 -6.34 -41.80
N LEU A 201 17.00 -6.25 -41.40
CA LEU A 201 16.27 -7.38 -40.81
C LEU A 201 15.95 -8.48 -41.84
N THR A 202 15.62 -8.12 -43.08
CA THR A 202 15.20 -9.05 -44.14
C THR A 202 16.18 -9.04 -45.31
N LYS A 203 16.54 -10.22 -45.82
CA LYS A 203 17.46 -10.34 -46.95
C LYS A 203 16.75 -10.08 -48.29
N ASP A 204 15.48 -10.44 -48.36
CA ASP A 204 14.65 -10.31 -49.55
C ASP A 204 13.82 -9.02 -49.56
N ASP A 205 13.31 -8.66 -50.74
CA ASP A 205 12.49 -7.46 -50.88
C ASP A 205 11.00 -7.71 -50.54
N LYS A 206 10.56 -8.98 -50.47
CA LYS A 206 9.20 -9.36 -50.09
C LYS A 206 9.03 -9.47 -48.57
N GLY A 207 10.14 -9.41 -47.82
CA GLY A 207 10.19 -9.50 -46.37
C GLY A 207 9.71 -10.85 -45.82
N GLY A 208 10.03 -11.93 -46.53
CA GLY A 208 9.74 -13.31 -46.13
C GLY A 208 10.93 -14.02 -45.49
N ASP A 209 12.16 -13.63 -45.84
CA ASP A 209 13.40 -14.28 -45.39
C ASP A 209 14.18 -13.34 -44.46
N VAL A 210 14.35 -13.77 -43.20
CA VAL A 210 15.12 -13.03 -42.19
C VAL A 210 16.62 -13.13 -42.52
N ALA A 211 17.35 -12.02 -42.34
CA ALA A 211 18.81 -11.98 -42.48
C ALA A 211 19.48 -12.88 -41.42
N ARG A 212 20.71 -13.35 -41.69
CA ARG A 212 21.45 -14.20 -40.73
C ARG A 212 22.32 -13.40 -39.77
N PHE A 213 22.38 -12.08 -39.93
CA PHE A 213 23.15 -11.14 -39.12
C PHE A 213 24.65 -11.48 -39.11
N ASP A 214 25.21 -11.91 -40.25
CA ASP A 214 26.65 -12.19 -40.38
C ASP A 214 27.45 -10.87 -40.24
N PRO A 215 28.27 -10.70 -39.18
CA PRO A 215 29.03 -9.48 -38.92
C PRO A 215 29.91 -9.00 -40.08
N HIS A 216 30.41 -9.93 -40.89
CA HIS A 216 31.37 -9.62 -41.95
C HIS A 216 30.70 -9.24 -43.28
N LYS A 217 29.42 -9.57 -43.46
CA LYS A 217 28.72 -9.43 -44.75
C LYS A 217 27.48 -8.56 -44.69
N GLU A 218 26.75 -8.61 -43.58
CA GLU A 218 25.40 -8.02 -43.48
C GLU A 218 25.37 -6.79 -42.55
N ARG A 219 26.49 -6.45 -41.91
CA ARG A 219 26.63 -5.28 -41.03
C ARG A 219 26.77 -3.99 -41.85
N GLU A 220 25.83 -3.06 -41.68
CA GLU A 220 25.83 -1.75 -42.36
C GLU A 220 26.67 -0.70 -41.62
N LEU A 221 26.73 -0.78 -40.29
CA LEU A 221 27.53 0.10 -39.42
C LEU A 221 28.18 -0.72 -38.30
N ASP A 222 29.43 -0.40 -37.96
CA ASP A 222 30.14 -0.92 -36.79
C ASP A 222 31.00 0.20 -36.20
N GLU A 223 30.64 0.68 -35.00
CA GLU A 223 31.41 1.73 -34.32
C GLU A 223 31.56 1.44 -32.83
N VAL A 224 32.77 1.67 -32.32
CA VAL A 224 33.05 1.73 -30.89
C VAL A 224 32.77 3.14 -30.39
N LEU A 225 31.84 3.25 -29.43
CA LEU A 225 31.47 4.52 -28.83
C LEU A 225 32.53 4.95 -27.81
N GLN A 226 32.78 6.26 -27.72
CA GLN A 226 33.77 6.79 -26.77
C GLN A 226 33.28 6.72 -25.32
N ASP A 227 31.96 6.67 -25.11
CA ASP A 227 31.34 6.57 -23.79
C ASP A 227 30.99 5.10 -23.53
N PRO A 228 31.70 4.43 -22.60
CA PRO A 228 31.51 3.02 -22.32
C PRO A 228 30.19 2.73 -21.62
N TYR A 229 29.53 3.72 -21.00
CA TYR A 229 28.30 3.57 -20.22
C TYR A 229 27.03 3.90 -21.01
N THR A 230 27.15 4.17 -22.32
CA THR A 230 26.01 4.27 -23.24
C THR A 230 24.96 3.19 -22.99
N SER A 231 23.70 3.59 -22.79
CA SER A 231 22.62 2.73 -22.33
C SER A 231 21.36 2.78 -23.22
N LEU A 232 21.06 3.90 -23.89
CA LEU A 232 19.81 4.09 -24.64
C LEU A 232 20.02 4.33 -26.14
N LEU A 233 19.07 3.82 -26.91
CA LEU A 233 18.93 4.03 -28.35
C LEU A 233 17.53 4.58 -28.66
N ILE A 234 17.46 5.74 -29.31
CA ILE A 234 16.19 6.40 -29.68
C ILE A 234 16.10 6.53 -31.21
N PRO A 235 15.10 5.91 -31.86
CA PRO A 235 14.93 6.05 -33.30
C PRO A 235 14.28 7.39 -33.64
N VAL A 236 14.89 8.14 -34.55
CA VAL A 236 14.41 9.47 -34.96
C VAL A 236 13.60 9.33 -36.25
N PRO A 237 12.34 9.82 -36.31
CA PRO A 237 11.49 9.70 -37.48
C PRO A 237 12.03 10.51 -38.66
N ILE A 238 11.63 10.11 -39.86
CA ILE A 238 12.04 10.77 -41.08
C ILE A 238 10.94 11.71 -41.55
N VAL A 239 11.25 13.01 -41.71
CA VAL A 239 10.26 14.05 -42.04
C VAL A 239 10.14 14.30 -43.56
N GLU A 240 11.17 14.00 -44.36
CA GLU A 240 11.18 14.39 -45.79
C GLU A 240 10.72 13.27 -46.74
N GLU A 241 10.12 13.65 -47.87
CA GLU A 241 9.66 12.68 -48.89
C GLU A 241 10.76 12.27 -49.90
N LYS A 242 11.72 13.15 -50.26
CA LYS A 242 12.74 12.84 -51.29
C LYS A 242 14.13 13.38 -50.93
N ARG A 243 15.09 12.47 -50.72
CA ARG A 243 16.53 12.79 -50.55
C ARG A 243 17.30 12.15 -51.69
N TYR A 244 18.07 12.93 -52.45
CA TYR A 244 18.90 12.42 -53.54
C TYR A 244 20.20 11.84 -52.98
N HIS A 245 20.61 10.65 -53.44
CA HIS A 245 21.95 10.12 -53.16
C HIS A 245 23.00 11.06 -53.77
N VAL A 246 23.65 11.87 -52.92
CA VAL A 246 24.78 12.70 -53.35
C VAL A 246 25.99 11.79 -53.55
N ARG A 247 26.44 11.62 -54.80
CA ARG A 247 27.57 10.74 -55.17
C ARG A 247 28.95 11.23 -54.70
N ASN A 248 29.06 12.48 -54.23
CA ASN A 248 30.28 13.04 -53.65
C ASN A 248 30.12 13.25 -52.15
N SER A 249 30.95 12.58 -51.34
CA SER A 249 30.91 12.61 -49.87
C SER A 249 31.64 13.81 -49.24
N GLU A 250 32.37 14.60 -50.03
CA GLU A 250 33.04 15.82 -49.55
C GLU A 250 31.99 16.92 -49.29
N GLY A 251 31.67 17.16 -48.02
CA GLY A 251 30.68 18.16 -47.58
C GLY A 251 29.29 17.61 -47.24
N ALA A 252 29.10 16.28 -47.22
CA ALA A 252 27.85 15.69 -46.77
C ALA A 252 27.60 15.98 -45.28
N LYS A 253 26.37 16.38 -44.94
CA LYS A 253 25.92 16.65 -43.56
C LYS A 253 24.90 15.61 -43.11
N ALA A 254 24.79 15.39 -41.80
CA ALA A 254 23.78 14.51 -41.22
C ALA A 254 22.39 15.14 -41.36
N HIS A 255 21.43 14.41 -41.93
CA HIS A 255 20.04 14.89 -42.05
C HIS A 255 19.15 14.24 -41.01
N LEU A 256 17.97 14.83 -40.78
CA LEU A 256 16.97 14.31 -39.85
C LEU A 256 16.40 12.97 -40.34
N GLY A 257 16.30 12.01 -39.43
CA GLY A 257 15.90 10.64 -39.72
C GLY A 257 17.07 9.68 -39.57
N GLY A 258 17.08 8.93 -38.47
CA GLY A 258 18.28 8.22 -38.02
C GLY A 258 18.14 7.64 -36.62
N LEU A 259 19.23 7.68 -35.87
CA LEU A 259 19.34 7.09 -34.54
C LEU A 259 20.07 8.04 -33.59
N LEU A 260 19.49 8.27 -32.43
CA LEU A 260 20.14 8.95 -31.32
C LEU A 260 20.67 7.92 -30.32
N VAL A 261 21.91 8.11 -29.91
CA VAL A 261 22.65 7.26 -28.97
C VAL A 261 22.98 8.11 -27.75
N ILE A 262 22.47 7.70 -26.60
CA ILE A 262 22.57 8.47 -25.35
C ILE A 262 23.57 7.77 -24.42
N GLY A 263 24.66 8.46 -24.14
CA GLY A 263 25.63 8.14 -23.10
C GLY A 263 25.42 8.94 -21.82
N GLU A 264 26.21 8.62 -20.81
CA GLU A 264 26.22 9.35 -19.54
C GLU A 264 26.97 10.67 -19.63
N THR A 265 27.93 10.77 -20.56
CA THR A 265 28.81 11.94 -20.74
C THR A 265 28.65 12.62 -22.09
N GLN A 266 28.08 11.93 -23.08
CA GLN A 266 27.91 12.47 -24.43
C GLN A 266 26.65 11.95 -25.12
N LEU A 267 26.14 12.74 -26.05
CA LEU A 267 25.09 12.37 -26.99
C LEU A 267 25.66 12.26 -28.40
N VAL A 268 25.24 11.23 -29.13
CA VAL A 268 25.64 11.03 -30.53
C VAL A 268 24.43 10.78 -31.39
N TYR A 269 24.23 11.61 -32.41
CA TYR A 269 23.22 11.40 -33.45
C TYR A 269 23.86 10.77 -34.68
N TYR A 270 23.18 9.78 -35.29
CA TYR A 270 23.57 9.11 -36.53
C TYR A 270 22.48 9.27 -37.59
N ASP A 271 22.86 9.69 -38.80
CA ASP A 271 21.98 9.70 -39.97
C ASP A 271 21.64 8.28 -40.47
N SER A 272 20.38 8.02 -40.83
CA SER A 272 19.89 6.70 -41.31
C SER A 272 20.53 6.21 -42.61
N LEU A 273 21.00 7.11 -43.48
CA LEU A 273 21.51 6.74 -44.81
C LEU A 273 23.02 6.75 -44.91
N THR A 274 23.67 7.79 -44.38
CA THR A 274 25.12 8.00 -44.51
C THR A 274 25.89 7.67 -43.24
N TYR A 275 25.19 7.46 -42.13
CA TYR A 275 25.77 7.27 -40.79
C TYR A 275 26.74 8.39 -40.37
N LEU A 276 26.58 9.58 -40.94
CA LEU A 276 27.27 10.76 -40.47
C LEU A 276 26.80 11.10 -39.06
N LYS A 277 27.74 11.52 -38.22
CA LYS A 277 27.51 11.72 -36.80
C LYS A 277 27.63 13.16 -36.35
N VAL A 278 26.74 13.56 -35.45
CA VAL A 278 26.81 14.83 -34.70
C VAL A 278 26.97 14.47 -33.22
N LYS A 279 28.00 15.02 -32.58
CA LYS A 279 28.33 14.71 -31.18
C LYS A 279 28.21 15.95 -30.32
N VAL A 280 27.65 15.80 -29.12
CA VAL A 280 27.56 16.86 -28.11
C VAL A 280 27.95 16.27 -26.76
N ALA A 281 28.91 16.88 -26.07
CA ALA A 281 29.26 16.52 -24.70
C ALA A 281 28.23 17.10 -23.73
N LEU A 282 27.85 16.32 -22.72
CA LEU A 282 26.98 16.77 -21.63
C LEU A 282 27.76 17.68 -20.69
N LYS A 283 27.07 18.69 -20.14
CA LYS A 283 27.66 19.61 -19.15
C LYS A 283 27.90 18.90 -17.82
N ASP A 284 26.91 18.13 -17.41
CA ASP A 284 26.90 17.30 -16.21
C ASP A 284 26.61 15.86 -16.64
N PRO A 285 27.34 14.87 -16.11
CA PRO A 285 27.05 13.48 -16.40
C PRO A 285 25.67 13.09 -15.82
N LYS A 286 24.86 12.39 -16.61
CA LYS A 286 23.50 11.97 -16.20
C LYS A 286 23.21 10.54 -16.66
N ILE A 287 22.63 9.74 -15.78
CA ILE A 287 22.22 8.36 -16.07
C ILE A 287 20.76 8.36 -16.51
N TYR A 288 20.52 8.39 -17.83
CA TYR A 288 19.16 8.32 -18.37
C TYR A 288 18.63 6.89 -18.39
N VAL A 289 17.40 6.71 -17.90
CA VAL A 289 16.75 5.39 -17.74
C VAL A 289 15.52 5.22 -18.63
N ALA A 290 14.80 6.31 -18.92
CA ALA A 290 13.58 6.29 -19.71
C ALA A 290 13.50 7.50 -20.64
N TRP A 291 12.76 7.36 -21.74
CA TRP A 291 12.54 8.43 -22.71
C TRP A 291 11.14 8.37 -23.30
N ALA A 292 10.64 9.52 -23.77
CA ALA A 292 9.42 9.63 -24.56
C ALA A 292 9.61 10.63 -25.71
N GLN A 293 8.99 10.34 -26.85
CA GLN A 293 8.95 11.27 -27.97
C GLN A 293 7.87 12.32 -27.75
N TYR A 294 8.24 13.61 -27.80
CA TYR A 294 7.27 14.71 -27.85
C TYR A 294 6.89 14.99 -29.31
N ASP A 295 7.89 15.22 -30.16
CA ASP A 295 7.73 15.37 -31.61
C ASP A 295 8.93 14.75 -32.35
N GLY A 296 9.13 15.04 -33.64
CA GLY A 296 10.26 14.49 -34.41
C GLY A 296 11.65 14.98 -33.99
N THR A 297 11.73 16.07 -33.22
CA THR A 297 12.94 16.82 -32.86
C THR A 297 13.13 17.01 -31.35
N HIS A 298 12.08 16.84 -30.55
CA HIS A 298 12.04 17.03 -29.11
C HIS A 298 11.72 15.70 -28.41
N TYR A 299 12.52 15.38 -27.39
CA TYR A 299 12.41 14.14 -26.63
C TYR A 299 12.53 14.42 -25.13
N PHE A 300 11.67 13.81 -24.34
CA PHE A 300 11.80 13.80 -22.89
C PHE A 300 12.75 12.69 -22.47
N LEU A 301 13.68 12.99 -21.56
CA LEU A 301 14.62 12.05 -20.97
C LEU A 301 14.50 12.12 -19.45
N ALA A 302 14.25 11.00 -18.79
CA ALA A 302 14.27 10.91 -17.33
C ALA A 302 15.57 10.24 -16.85
N ASP A 303 16.16 10.81 -15.81
CA ASP A 303 17.33 10.24 -15.15
C ASP A 303 16.96 9.31 -13.99
N ASP A 304 17.97 8.58 -13.48
CA ASP A 304 17.82 7.66 -12.35
C ASP A 304 17.43 8.36 -11.03
N TYR A 305 17.61 9.68 -10.95
CA TYR A 305 17.41 10.50 -9.78
C TYR A 305 16.10 11.28 -9.78
N GLY A 306 15.26 11.14 -10.81
CA GLY A 306 13.96 11.81 -10.92
C GLY A 306 13.98 13.19 -11.59
N ARG A 307 15.10 13.59 -12.22
CA ARG A 307 15.16 14.79 -13.07
C ARG A 307 14.63 14.46 -14.46
N LEU A 308 13.85 15.39 -15.00
CA LEU A 308 13.30 15.30 -16.34
C LEU A 308 13.92 16.38 -17.23
N ASP A 309 14.49 15.96 -18.36
CA ASP A 309 15.16 16.81 -19.32
C ASP A 309 14.44 16.79 -20.66
N LEU A 310 14.42 17.94 -21.34
CA LEU A 310 14.00 18.09 -22.72
C LEU A 310 15.24 18.15 -23.63
N LEU A 311 15.38 17.13 -24.48
CA LEU A 311 16.36 17.10 -25.55
C LEU A 311 15.77 17.70 -26.83
N THR A 312 16.43 18.72 -27.37
CA THR A 312 16.11 19.34 -28.67
C THR A 312 17.20 19.02 -29.69
N ILE A 313 16.81 18.44 -30.82
CA ILE A 313 17.65 18.30 -32.00
C ILE A 313 17.60 19.61 -32.78
N GLU A 314 18.74 20.31 -32.85
CA GLU A 314 18.84 21.56 -33.60
C GLU A 314 18.94 21.27 -35.09
N THR A 315 18.00 21.80 -35.85
CA THR A 315 17.93 21.58 -37.29
C THR A 315 17.99 22.90 -38.08
N SER A 316 18.58 22.84 -39.26
CA SER A 316 18.59 23.92 -40.24
C SER A 316 18.05 23.43 -41.57
N VAL A 317 17.10 24.17 -42.16
CA VAL A 317 16.54 23.84 -43.47
C VAL A 317 17.50 24.32 -44.55
N GLU A 318 18.14 23.38 -45.24
CA GLU A 318 19.01 23.62 -46.39
C GLU A 318 18.36 23.11 -47.69
N GLN A 319 18.90 23.48 -48.86
CA GLN A 319 18.41 22.98 -50.16
C GLN A 319 18.53 21.44 -50.28
N THR A 320 19.43 20.82 -49.52
CA THR A 320 19.64 19.37 -49.47
C THR A 320 18.67 18.66 -48.52
N GLY A 321 17.97 19.42 -47.69
CA GLY A 321 17.02 18.94 -46.70
C GLY A 321 17.22 19.53 -45.30
N VAL A 322 16.53 18.96 -44.31
CA VAL A 322 16.62 19.28 -42.88
C VAL A 322 17.89 18.66 -42.33
N VAL A 323 18.90 19.50 -42.14
CA VAL A 323 20.22 19.11 -41.63
C VAL A 323 20.23 19.24 -40.11
N VAL A 324 20.79 18.25 -39.42
CA VAL A 324 21.02 18.30 -37.98
C VAL A 324 22.34 19.02 -37.72
N THR A 325 22.29 20.17 -37.04
CA THR A 325 23.47 21.00 -36.73
C THR A 325 24.02 20.76 -35.33
N GLY A 326 23.16 20.34 -34.40
CA GLY A 326 23.52 20.18 -33.00
C GLY A 326 22.40 19.55 -32.17
N MET A 327 22.65 19.41 -30.88
CA MET A 327 21.68 18.93 -29.89
C MET A 327 21.82 19.77 -28.63
N ARG A 328 20.70 20.06 -27.96
CA ARG A 328 20.67 20.79 -26.69
C ARG A 328 19.79 20.08 -25.68
N ILE A 329 20.22 20.11 -24.42
CA ILE A 329 19.43 19.60 -23.30
C ILE A 329 19.06 20.75 -22.38
N HIS A 330 17.80 20.76 -21.96
CA HIS A 330 17.29 21.66 -20.94
C HIS A 330 16.56 20.87 -19.86
N THR A 331 16.96 21.03 -18.60
CA THR A 331 16.23 20.47 -17.46
C THR A 331 14.88 21.18 -17.32
N LEU A 332 13.79 20.41 -17.24
CA LEU A 332 12.47 20.92 -16.93
C LEU A 332 12.36 21.18 -15.43
N GLN A 333 11.66 22.25 -15.06
CA GLN A 333 11.48 22.63 -13.66
C GLN A 333 10.00 22.70 -13.29
N PHE A 334 9.69 22.29 -12.07
CA PHE A 334 8.39 22.60 -11.50
C PHE A 334 8.29 24.10 -11.17
N SER A 335 7.08 24.61 -11.12
CA SER A 335 6.80 26.01 -10.74
C SER A 335 7.33 26.37 -9.34
N ASP A 336 7.47 25.38 -8.45
CA ASP A 336 8.00 25.51 -7.10
C ASP A 336 9.52 25.27 -6.99
N SER A 337 10.21 24.99 -8.10
CA SER A 337 11.68 24.80 -8.27
C SER A 337 12.38 23.77 -7.37
N THR A 338 11.70 23.19 -6.38
CA THR A 338 12.27 22.31 -5.35
C THR A 338 11.82 20.86 -5.51
N SER A 339 10.68 20.64 -6.15
CA SER A 339 10.16 19.32 -6.45
C SER A 339 10.86 18.72 -7.67
N ILE A 340 10.98 17.39 -7.68
CA ILE A 340 11.39 16.62 -8.85
C ILE A 340 10.41 15.46 -9.02
N THR A 341 10.46 14.78 -10.16
CA THR A 341 9.58 13.64 -10.45
C THR A 341 10.05 12.37 -9.72
N SER A 342 9.16 11.38 -9.60
CA SER A 342 9.57 10.05 -9.17
C SER A 342 10.45 9.37 -10.21
N ARG A 343 11.24 8.37 -9.80
CA ARG A 343 12.10 7.61 -10.71
C ARG A 343 11.26 6.92 -11.79
N ALA A 344 11.43 7.31 -13.05
CA ALA A 344 10.64 6.79 -14.16
C ALA A 344 11.06 5.36 -14.54
N SER A 345 10.11 4.43 -14.60
CA SER A 345 10.27 3.12 -15.25
C SER A 345 9.94 3.20 -16.74
N SER A 346 8.96 4.03 -17.11
CA SER A 346 8.53 4.28 -18.48
C SER A 346 7.93 5.69 -18.58
N LEU A 347 8.11 6.34 -19.74
CA LEU A 347 7.51 7.63 -20.05
C LEU A 347 6.59 7.48 -21.26
N VAL A 348 5.39 8.03 -21.17
CA VAL A 348 4.39 7.99 -22.25
C VAL A 348 3.81 9.38 -22.46
N TYR A 349 4.11 9.99 -23.62
CA TYR A 349 3.51 11.26 -24.00
C TYR A 349 2.11 11.03 -24.59
N MET A 350 1.09 11.62 -23.97
CA MET A 350 -0.33 11.42 -24.33
C MET A 350 -0.85 12.43 -25.36
N GLY A 351 -0.10 13.49 -25.67
CA GLY A 351 -0.59 14.62 -26.46
C GLY A 351 -0.99 15.78 -25.54
N ASP A 352 -1.30 16.94 -26.12
CA ASP A 352 -1.78 18.13 -25.40
C ASP A 352 -0.92 18.51 -24.19
N ASN A 353 0.40 18.41 -24.33
CA ASN A 353 1.34 18.71 -23.25
C ASN A 353 1.19 17.80 -22.00
N LEU A 354 0.53 16.66 -22.12
CA LEU A 354 0.35 15.68 -21.05
C LEU A 354 1.39 14.55 -21.17
N LEU A 355 2.18 14.36 -20.12
CA LEU A 355 3.18 13.32 -20.00
C LEU A 355 2.86 12.42 -18.81
N PHE A 356 2.65 11.14 -19.08
CA PHE A 356 2.50 10.13 -18.04
C PHE A 356 3.86 9.53 -17.68
N LEU A 357 4.20 9.57 -16.40
CA LEU A 357 5.38 8.98 -15.81
C LEU A 357 4.97 7.77 -14.99
N ALA A 358 5.32 6.58 -15.49
CA ALA A 358 5.21 5.35 -14.74
C ALA A 358 6.41 5.20 -13.80
N SER A 359 6.16 4.76 -12.58
CA SER A 359 7.22 4.47 -11.61
C SER A 359 7.01 3.12 -10.94
N HIS A 360 8.11 2.39 -10.75
CA HIS A 360 8.17 1.19 -9.93
C HIS A 360 8.51 1.50 -8.47
N HIS A 361 9.37 2.49 -8.21
CA HIS A 361 9.91 2.79 -6.88
C HIS A 361 9.20 3.92 -6.14
N GLY A 362 8.39 4.70 -6.85
CA GLY A 362 7.63 5.81 -6.30
C GLY A 362 6.22 5.86 -6.90
N ASN A 363 5.48 6.90 -6.56
CA ASN A 363 4.15 7.11 -7.13
C ASN A 363 4.26 7.40 -8.64
N SER A 364 3.33 6.87 -9.42
CA SER A 364 3.23 7.25 -10.84
C SER A 364 2.53 8.61 -10.95
N GLN A 365 2.89 9.41 -11.95
CA GLN A 365 2.51 10.83 -12.03
C GLN A 365 1.97 11.15 -13.43
N LEU A 366 0.89 11.94 -13.50
CA LEU A 366 0.49 12.67 -14.70
C LEU A 366 1.01 14.10 -14.60
N LEU A 367 1.81 14.50 -15.57
CA LEU A 367 2.47 15.80 -15.63
C LEU A 367 1.92 16.60 -16.80
N GLN A 368 1.62 17.88 -16.57
CA GLN A 368 1.50 18.87 -17.62
C GLN A 368 2.88 19.46 -17.88
N VAL A 369 3.37 19.40 -19.12
CA VAL A 369 4.71 19.83 -19.48
C VAL A 369 4.62 20.85 -20.59
N ASP A 370 5.20 22.03 -20.38
CA ASP A 370 5.30 23.07 -21.39
C ASP A 370 6.75 23.14 -21.91
N PRO A 371 7.03 22.66 -23.13
CA PRO A 371 8.37 22.70 -23.71
C PRO A 371 8.89 24.12 -23.98
N ASP A 372 8.01 25.09 -24.22
CA ASP A 372 8.39 26.46 -24.57
C ASP A 372 8.87 27.21 -23.33
N THR A 373 8.09 27.13 -22.24
CA THR A 373 8.49 27.71 -20.94
C THR A 373 9.45 26.83 -20.16
N LYS A 374 9.60 25.56 -20.55
CA LYS A 374 10.41 24.53 -19.89
C LYS A 374 9.95 24.27 -18.46
N THR A 375 8.64 24.40 -18.23
CA THR A 375 8.01 24.19 -16.94
C THR A 375 7.16 22.93 -16.94
N MET A 376 6.95 22.37 -15.75
CA MET A 376 6.03 21.25 -15.55
C MET A 376 5.19 21.41 -14.29
N ALA A 377 3.99 20.84 -14.30
CA ALA A 377 3.07 20.80 -13.17
C ALA A 377 2.51 19.39 -13.00
N GLN A 378 2.34 18.94 -11.76
CA GLN A 378 1.72 17.64 -11.47
C GLN A 378 0.19 17.80 -11.44
N ILE A 379 -0.52 17.08 -12.31
CA ILE A 379 -1.99 17.06 -12.34
C ILE A 379 -2.52 16.01 -11.36
N GLN A 380 -2.01 14.78 -11.45
CA GLN A 380 -2.50 13.64 -10.69
C GLN A 380 -1.36 12.72 -10.29
N SER A 381 -1.49 12.05 -9.13
CA SER A 381 -0.56 11.03 -8.67
C SER A 381 -1.29 9.72 -8.36
N LEU A 382 -0.73 8.61 -8.81
CA LEU A 382 -1.20 7.26 -8.52
C LEU A 382 -0.31 6.64 -7.45
N SER A 383 -0.92 6.31 -6.31
CA SER A 383 -0.23 5.74 -5.15
C SER A 383 0.40 4.37 -5.45
N ASN A 384 1.68 4.23 -5.15
CA ASN A 384 2.44 2.99 -5.39
C ASN A 384 3.21 2.50 -4.15
N ASN A 385 2.83 1.34 -3.62
CA ASN A 385 3.46 0.70 -2.46
C ASN A 385 4.77 -0.06 -2.81
N ALA A 386 5.13 -0.14 -4.08
CA ALA A 386 6.27 -0.93 -4.53
C ALA A 386 7.61 -0.20 -4.40
N PRO A 387 8.70 -0.91 -4.13
CA PRO A 387 8.73 -2.25 -3.52
C PRO A 387 8.41 -2.18 -2.02
N ILE A 388 7.71 -3.18 -1.48
CA ILE A 388 7.59 -3.38 -0.02
C ILE A 388 8.86 -4.11 0.43
N LEU A 389 9.75 -3.44 1.17
CA LEU A 389 11.04 -4.00 1.58
C LEU A 389 10.96 -4.73 2.93
N ASP A 390 10.21 -4.16 3.87
CA ASP A 390 9.92 -4.73 5.18
C ASP A 390 8.64 -4.12 5.73
N PHE A 391 7.99 -4.81 6.66
CA PHE A 391 6.83 -4.28 7.36
C PHE A 391 6.73 -4.85 8.77
N ALA A 392 6.06 -4.08 9.63
CA ALA A 392 5.68 -4.47 10.98
C ALA A 392 4.16 -4.41 11.14
N ILE A 393 3.63 -5.29 11.98
CA ILE A 393 2.22 -5.32 12.35
C ILE A 393 2.10 -4.61 13.70
N MET A 394 1.24 -3.59 13.76
CA MET A 394 0.94 -2.84 14.98
C MET A 394 -0.52 -3.08 15.36
N ASP A 395 -0.77 -3.64 16.53
CA ASP A 395 -2.12 -3.80 17.07
C ASP A 395 -2.41 -2.71 18.11
N MET A 396 -3.30 -1.78 17.78
CA MET A 396 -3.71 -0.69 18.66
C MET A 396 -4.84 -1.10 19.63
N GLY A 397 -5.47 -2.25 19.42
CA GLY A 397 -6.68 -2.68 20.12
C GLY A 397 -6.45 -3.43 21.42
N ASN A 398 -5.34 -4.18 21.54
CA ASN A 398 -5.04 -5.05 22.68
C ASN A 398 -3.64 -4.78 23.24
N ARG A 399 -3.51 -3.77 24.12
CA ARG A 399 -2.24 -3.43 24.81
C ARG A 399 -2.03 -4.15 26.14
N GLU A 400 -3.07 -4.77 26.71
CA GLU A 400 -2.94 -5.51 27.96
C GLU A 400 -2.33 -6.89 27.68
N ARG A 401 -1.22 -7.20 28.37
CA ARG A 401 -0.37 -8.40 28.21
C ARG A 401 -1.11 -9.75 28.29
N ASP A 402 -2.39 -9.77 28.69
CA ASP A 402 -3.18 -10.99 28.90
C ASP A 402 -4.43 -11.15 28.01
N ALA A 403 -4.57 -10.37 26.92
CA ALA A 403 -5.66 -10.58 25.96
C ALA A 403 -5.16 -10.57 24.50
N LEU A 404 -4.50 -11.65 24.09
CA LEU A 404 -4.34 -12.05 22.68
C LEU A 404 -5.72 -12.45 22.10
N ALA A 405 -6.68 -11.52 22.08
CA ALA A 405 -8.08 -11.80 21.79
C ALA A 405 -8.71 -10.74 20.88
N GLY A 406 -8.54 -10.89 19.56
CA GLY A 406 -9.29 -10.14 18.55
C GLY A 406 -8.90 -10.54 17.13
N ASN A 407 -9.85 -10.49 16.18
CA ASN A 407 -9.59 -10.64 14.74
C ASN A 407 -8.79 -9.41 14.27
N ALA A 408 -7.46 -9.47 14.39
CA ALA A 408 -6.58 -8.31 14.39
C ALA A 408 -6.72 -7.40 13.16
N TYR A 409 -6.85 -7.94 11.94
CA TYR A 409 -6.96 -7.10 10.73
C TYR A 409 -8.40 -6.68 10.40
N SER A 410 -9.34 -7.59 10.60
CA SER A 410 -10.76 -7.35 10.34
C SER A 410 -11.35 -6.32 11.30
N SER A 411 -10.82 -6.16 12.52
CA SER A 411 -11.30 -5.14 13.46
C SER A 411 -10.96 -3.70 13.05
N GLY A 412 -10.12 -3.47 12.03
CA GLY A 412 -9.61 -2.14 11.66
C GLY A 412 -8.56 -1.56 12.63
N GLN A 413 -8.19 -2.32 13.66
CA GLN A 413 -7.28 -1.88 14.72
C GLN A 413 -5.83 -2.30 14.47
N ALA A 414 -5.58 -3.41 13.77
CA ALA A 414 -4.22 -3.71 13.31
C ALA A 414 -3.87 -2.86 12.08
N ARG A 415 -2.74 -2.17 12.18
CA ARG A 415 -2.13 -1.42 11.09
C ARG A 415 -0.91 -2.19 10.61
N ILE A 416 -0.78 -2.31 9.30
CA ILE A 416 0.44 -2.81 8.67
C ILE A 416 1.25 -1.58 8.27
N VAL A 417 2.42 -1.43 8.87
CA VAL A 417 3.32 -0.30 8.61
C VAL A 417 4.48 -0.82 7.77
N ALA A 418 4.51 -0.44 6.51
CA ALA A 418 5.43 -0.96 5.51
C ALA A 418 6.44 0.11 5.04
N GLY A 419 7.72 -0.25 5.03
CA GLY A 419 8.77 0.50 4.34
C GLY A 419 8.66 0.24 2.84
N CYS A 420 8.25 1.27 2.10
CA CYS A 420 7.94 1.19 0.68
C CYS A 420 8.83 2.13 -0.14
N GLY A 421 9.03 1.81 -1.41
CA GLY A 421 9.77 2.65 -2.34
C GLY A 421 11.28 2.56 -2.19
N ALA A 422 12.00 3.37 -2.96
CA ALA A 422 13.46 3.39 -2.92
C ALA A 422 14.02 4.81 -3.03
N TYR A 423 15.13 5.03 -2.34
CA TYR A 423 15.90 6.27 -2.29
C TYR A 423 15.00 7.46 -1.98
N ARG A 424 15.01 8.50 -2.81
CA ARG A 424 14.19 9.70 -2.61
C ARG A 424 12.69 9.41 -2.62
N ASP A 425 12.24 8.39 -3.35
CA ASP A 425 10.84 7.97 -3.40
C ASP A 425 10.45 7.08 -2.20
N GLY A 426 11.38 6.83 -1.27
CA GLY A 426 11.16 6.04 -0.07
C GLY A 426 10.12 6.66 0.87
N SER A 427 9.17 5.83 1.30
CA SER A 427 8.03 6.21 2.13
C SER A 427 7.69 5.14 3.16
N LEU A 428 7.08 5.57 4.26
CA LEU A 428 6.44 4.68 5.22
C LEU A 428 4.94 4.68 4.92
N ARG A 429 4.35 3.50 4.74
CA ARG A 429 2.93 3.37 4.41
C ARG A 429 2.19 2.63 5.50
N SER A 430 1.17 3.28 6.07
CA SER A 430 0.26 2.66 7.02
C SER A 430 -0.96 2.14 6.26
N ILE A 431 -1.11 0.82 6.24
CA ILE A 431 -2.17 0.09 5.55
C ILE A 431 -3.14 -0.43 6.63
N ARG A 432 -4.37 0.06 6.62
CA ARG A 432 -5.43 -0.32 7.57
C ARG A 432 -6.71 -0.72 6.84
N SER A 433 -7.44 -1.68 7.39
CA SER A 433 -8.83 -1.94 6.99
C SER A 433 -9.73 -0.90 7.63
N GLY A 434 -10.65 -0.31 6.88
CA GLY A 434 -11.59 0.67 7.41
C GLY A 434 -12.79 0.89 6.51
N ILE A 435 -13.71 1.74 6.96
CA ILE A 435 -14.95 2.08 6.25
C ILE A 435 -14.71 3.30 5.36
N GLY A 436 -15.13 3.21 4.10
CA GLY A 436 -15.15 4.34 3.18
C GLY A 436 -16.33 5.29 3.45
N LEU A 437 -16.11 6.58 3.27
CA LEU A 437 -17.17 7.58 3.19
C LEU A 437 -17.26 8.06 1.75
N ASP A 438 -18.44 7.96 1.15
CA ASP A 438 -18.69 8.45 -0.20
C ASP A 438 -19.25 9.87 -0.14
N GLU A 439 -18.54 10.82 -0.74
CA GLU A 439 -18.84 12.25 -0.66
C GLU A 439 -19.89 12.63 -1.71
N LYS A 440 -21.03 13.15 -1.26
CA LYS A 440 -22.12 13.62 -2.12
C LYS A 440 -22.07 15.12 -2.39
N GLY A 441 -21.45 15.90 -1.49
CA GLY A 441 -21.31 17.34 -1.65
C GLY A 441 -20.46 17.98 -0.56
N ILE A 442 -19.88 19.14 -0.87
CA ILE A 442 -19.02 19.92 0.03
C ILE A 442 -19.57 21.35 0.11
N LEU A 443 -19.63 21.87 1.33
CA LEU A 443 -20.00 23.24 1.67
C LEU A 443 -18.73 23.97 2.15
N ASP A 444 -18.04 24.61 1.20
CA ASP A 444 -16.71 25.23 1.42
C ASP A 444 -16.76 26.58 2.18
N GLU A 445 -17.93 27.18 2.33
CA GLU A 445 -18.07 28.52 2.94
C GLU A 445 -18.11 28.49 4.48
N ILE A 446 -18.13 27.31 5.09
CA ILE A 446 -18.36 27.13 6.52
C ILE A 446 -17.10 26.63 7.20
N LYS A 447 -16.50 27.48 8.05
CA LYS A 447 -15.25 27.22 8.76
C LYS A 447 -15.41 27.30 10.27
N GLY A 448 -14.61 26.55 11.01
CA GLY A 448 -14.53 26.66 12.47
C GLY A 448 -15.79 26.20 13.22
N THR A 449 -16.41 25.12 12.75
CA THR A 449 -17.63 24.54 13.34
C THR A 449 -17.39 24.03 14.77
N ARG A 450 -18.30 24.38 15.69
CA ARG A 450 -18.33 23.95 17.10
C ARG A 450 -19.47 22.99 17.44
N GLY A 451 -20.40 22.78 16.50
CA GLY A 451 -21.48 21.81 16.63
C GLY A 451 -22.24 21.67 15.33
N LEU A 452 -22.71 20.45 15.07
CA LEU A 452 -23.61 20.13 13.97
C LEU A 452 -24.86 19.47 14.54
N PHE A 453 -26.03 19.97 14.14
CA PHE A 453 -27.31 19.40 14.54
C PHE A 453 -28.25 19.36 13.35
N THR A 454 -29.13 18.36 13.32
CA THR A 454 -30.11 18.19 12.25
C THR A 454 -31.52 18.27 12.81
N LEU A 455 -32.39 18.97 12.09
CA LEU A 455 -33.76 19.27 12.49
C LEU A 455 -34.73 18.98 11.35
N LYS A 456 -36.00 18.82 11.71
CA LYS A 456 -37.12 18.78 10.77
C LYS A 456 -37.81 20.14 10.78
N SER A 457 -38.01 20.73 9.60
CA SER A 457 -38.85 21.91 9.47
C SER A 457 -40.32 21.56 9.75
N TYR A 458 -41.13 22.59 10.00
CA TYR A 458 -42.51 22.41 10.42
C TYR A 458 -43.32 21.78 9.29
N GLY A 459 -43.91 20.62 9.56
CA GLY A 459 -44.71 19.86 8.58
C GLY A 459 -43.90 18.99 7.62
N SER A 460 -42.58 18.85 7.82
CA SER A 460 -41.73 17.95 7.02
C SER A 460 -41.63 16.56 7.64
N ASP A 461 -41.76 15.52 6.81
CA ASP A 461 -41.64 14.11 7.24
C ASP A 461 -40.17 13.67 7.41
N PHE A 462 -39.26 14.27 6.62
CA PHE A 462 -37.82 13.97 6.58
C PHE A 462 -37.00 15.06 7.29
N LEU A 463 -35.72 14.78 7.56
CA LEU A 463 -34.80 15.84 7.99
C LEU A 463 -34.52 16.75 6.79
N ASP A 464 -34.60 18.05 6.98
CA ASP A 464 -34.40 19.01 5.89
C ASP A 464 -33.59 20.23 6.33
N THR A 465 -33.22 20.30 7.61
CA THR A 465 -32.55 21.47 8.17
C THR A 465 -31.27 21.05 8.88
N LEU A 466 -30.15 21.69 8.53
CA LEU A 466 -28.85 21.55 9.16
C LEU A 466 -28.53 22.84 9.93
N VAL A 467 -28.27 22.70 11.22
CA VAL A 467 -27.84 23.80 12.09
C VAL A 467 -26.35 23.66 12.35
N VAL A 468 -25.60 24.69 11.95
CA VAL A 468 -24.15 24.76 12.13
C VAL A 468 -23.84 25.83 13.16
N THR A 469 -23.22 25.42 14.26
CA THR A 469 -22.84 26.35 15.33
C THR A 469 -21.38 26.76 15.20
N SER A 470 -21.10 28.06 15.34
CA SER A 470 -19.75 28.62 15.52
C SER A 470 -19.63 29.29 16.89
N ILE A 471 -18.44 29.82 17.23
CA ILE A 471 -18.20 30.50 18.52
C ILE A 471 -19.07 31.77 18.65
N ALA A 472 -19.34 32.47 17.55
CA ALA A 472 -20.03 33.76 17.58
C ALA A 472 -21.51 33.67 17.21
N GLU A 473 -21.88 32.74 16.33
CA GLU A 473 -23.22 32.67 15.74
C GLU A 473 -23.62 31.23 15.38
N THR A 474 -24.91 31.01 15.20
CA THR A 474 -25.50 29.76 14.71
C THR A 474 -26.10 30.01 13.32
N ARG A 475 -25.65 29.27 12.31
CA ARG A 475 -26.16 29.35 10.92
C ARG A 475 -27.11 28.18 10.66
N VAL A 476 -28.15 28.41 9.87
CA VAL A 476 -29.17 27.39 9.54
C VAL A 476 -29.23 27.23 8.03
N LEU A 477 -29.07 26.00 7.56
CA LEU A 477 -29.16 25.61 6.16
C LEU A 477 -30.38 24.73 5.95
N ARG A 478 -31.22 25.07 4.98
CA ARG A 478 -32.37 24.27 4.57
C ARG A 478 -32.09 23.58 3.26
N PHE A 479 -32.48 22.32 3.18
CA PHE A 479 -32.36 21.45 2.01
C PHE A 479 -33.74 21.21 1.44
N ASP A 480 -33.95 21.62 0.20
CA ASP A 480 -35.19 21.35 -0.51
C ASP A 480 -35.17 19.94 -1.14
N ALA A 481 -36.35 19.47 -1.55
CA ALA A 481 -36.53 18.13 -2.12
C ALA A 481 -35.76 17.91 -3.44
N ASP A 482 -35.37 18.99 -4.13
CA ASP A 482 -34.55 18.95 -5.35
C ASP A 482 -33.03 18.92 -5.06
N GLY A 483 -32.64 18.97 -3.78
CA GLY A 483 -31.25 19.00 -3.33
C GLY A 483 -30.63 20.39 -3.34
N SER A 484 -31.40 21.46 -3.59
CA SER A 484 -30.91 22.83 -3.44
C SER A 484 -30.77 23.20 -1.95
N ILE A 485 -29.78 24.04 -1.66
CA ILE A 485 -29.38 24.42 -0.30
C ILE A 485 -29.53 25.94 -0.15
N GLU A 486 -30.36 26.37 0.81
CA GLU A 486 -30.59 27.77 1.13
C GLU A 486 -30.16 28.06 2.58
N GLU A 487 -29.41 29.14 2.79
CA GLU A 487 -29.16 29.66 4.13
C GLU A 487 -30.32 30.52 4.61
N VAL A 488 -30.85 30.20 5.78
CA VAL A 488 -32.01 30.88 6.37
C VAL A 488 -31.57 31.71 7.58
N TYR A 489 -31.87 33.01 7.54
CA TYR A 489 -31.51 33.98 8.61
C TYR A 489 -32.55 34.12 9.72
N ASP A 490 -33.70 33.46 9.61
CA ASP A 490 -34.73 33.34 10.66
C ASP A 490 -35.42 31.98 10.56
N PHE A 491 -35.28 31.14 11.59
CA PHE A 491 -35.79 29.77 11.56
C PHE A 491 -36.47 29.41 12.88
N GLN A 492 -37.79 29.20 12.85
CA GLN A 492 -38.60 28.68 13.96
C GLN A 492 -38.37 29.35 15.33
N GLY A 493 -37.99 30.63 15.34
CA GLY A 493 -37.71 31.39 16.57
C GLY A 493 -36.35 31.10 17.23
N LEU A 494 -35.46 30.35 16.59
CA LEU A 494 -34.11 30.07 17.09
C LEU A 494 -33.29 31.36 17.26
N ARG A 495 -32.49 31.41 18.32
CA ARG A 495 -31.50 32.48 18.52
C ARG A 495 -30.24 32.15 17.72
N LEU A 496 -30.02 32.91 16.64
CA LEU A 496 -28.89 32.71 15.73
C LEU A 496 -27.66 33.57 16.07
N ASP A 497 -27.84 34.59 16.91
CA ASP A 497 -26.81 35.55 17.33
C ASP A 497 -25.86 35.04 18.43
N THR A 498 -26.01 33.78 18.84
CA THR A 498 -25.20 33.15 19.88
C THR A 498 -24.87 31.70 19.53
N GLU A 499 -23.87 31.13 20.21
CA GLU A 499 -23.54 29.71 20.13
C GLU A 499 -24.71 28.84 20.63
N THR A 500 -25.07 27.81 19.87
CA THR A 500 -26.03 26.77 20.30
C THR A 500 -25.29 25.51 20.72
N LEU A 501 -25.39 25.14 22.01
CA LEU A 501 -24.75 23.97 22.59
C LEU A 501 -25.50 22.66 22.29
N LEU A 502 -26.82 22.72 22.19
CA LEU A 502 -27.69 21.60 21.84
C LEU A 502 -28.96 22.12 21.20
N VAL A 503 -29.38 21.51 20.09
CA VAL A 503 -30.72 21.71 19.54
C VAL A 503 -31.33 20.36 19.15
N SER A 504 -32.62 20.18 19.44
CA SER A 504 -33.34 18.94 19.13
C SER A 504 -34.85 19.15 19.02
N VAL A 505 -35.51 18.28 18.26
CA VAL A 505 -36.99 18.26 18.19
C VAL A 505 -37.54 17.32 19.25
N LEU A 506 -38.49 17.82 20.04
CA LEU A 506 -39.16 17.09 21.11
C LEU A 506 -40.34 16.27 20.57
N GLN A 507 -40.84 15.31 21.36
CA GLN A 507 -41.95 14.43 20.94
C GLN A 507 -43.27 15.18 20.66
N ASN A 508 -43.46 16.34 21.28
CA ASN A 508 -44.63 17.21 21.07
C ASN A 508 -44.48 18.12 19.84
N GLY A 509 -43.39 17.99 19.07
CA GLY A 509 -43.10 18.80 17.89
C GLY A 509 -42.38 20.12 18.21
N HIS A 510 -42.25 20.52 19.48
CA HIS A 510 -41.52 21.73 19.86
C HIS A 510 -40.00 21.56 19.65
N VAL A 511 -39.30 22.68 19.45
CA VAL A 511 -37.84 22.70 19.28
C VAL A 511 -37.18 23.14 20.59
N LEU A 512 -36.27 22.33 21.11
CA LEU A 512 -35.42 22.66 22.26
C LEU A 512 -34.12 23.28 21.74
N GLN A 513 -33.76 24.47 22.21
CA GLN A 513 -32.46 25.11 21.98
C GLN A 513 -31.78 25.42 23.32
N VAL A 514 -30.53 25.02 23.47
CA VAL A 514 -29.69 25.34 24.64
C VAL A 514 -28.56 26.27 24.19
N THR A 515 -28.48 27.46 24.77
CA THR A 515 -27.37 28.41 24.59
C THR A 515 -26.49 28.42 25.84
N PRO A 516 -25.32 29.08 25.83
CA PRO A 516 -24.48 29.23 27.02
C PRO A 516 -25.16 29.95 28.20
N GLN A 517 -26.27 30.68 27.98
CA GLN A 517 -26.95 31.45 29.03
C GLN A 517 -28.30 30.86 29.42
N SER A 518 -29.04 30.29 28.45
CA SER A 518 -30.45 29.96 28.63
C SER A 518 -30.85 28.74 27.83
N VAL A 519 -31.91 28.07 28.28
CA VAL A 519 -32.61 26.98 27.57
C VAL A 519 -33.96 27.50 27.10
N PHE A 520 -34.30 27.26 25.84
CA PHE A 520 -35.56 27.67 25.22
C PHE A 520 -36.28 26.45 24.66
N VAL A 521 -37.60 26.39 24.89
CA VAL A 521 -38.51 25.51 24.16
C VAL A 521 -39.37 26.39 23.27
N LEU A 522 -39.28 26.17 21.97
CA LEU A 522 -39.88 26.99 20.93
C LEU A 522 -41.02 26.20 20.27
N ASP A 523 -42.12 26.90 19.99
CA ASP A 523 -43.16 26.36 19.12
C ASP A 523 -42.77 26.65 17.65
N PRO A 524 -42.56 25.60 16.82
CA PRO A 524 -42.10 25.78 15.45
C PRO A 524 -43.13 26.47 14.54
N GLU A 525 -44.42 26.42 14.87
CA GLU A 525 -45.48 27.05 14.07
C GLU A 525 -45.52 28.57 14.28
N SER A 526 -45.50 29.00 15.55
CA SER A 526 -45.58 30.42 15.90
C SER A 526 -44.21 31.11 16.00
N GLY A 527 -43.12 30.36 16.12
CA GLY A 527 -41.78 30.86 16.42
C GLY A 527 -41.65 31.49 17.81
N VAL A 528 -42.64 31.26 18.69
CA VAL A 528 -42.68 31.85 20.03
C VAL A 528 -42.04 30.92 21.05
N VAL A 529 -41.33 31.51 22.02
CA VAL A 529 -40.80 30.81 23.19
C VAL A 529 -41.97 30.37 24.08
N VAL A 530 -42.16 29.06 24.20
CA VAL A 530 -43.17 28.43 25.08
C VAL A 530 -42.71 28.49 26.53
N CYS A 531 -41.46 28.12 26.78
CA CYS A 531 -40.82 28.27 28.08
C CYS A 531 -39.33 28.51 27.92
N SER A 532 -38.76 29.21 28.90
CA SER A 532 -37.32 29.47 28.99
C SER A 532 -36.82 29.24 30.41
N TRP A 533 -35.57 28.82 30.51
CA TRP A 533 -34.85 28.71 31.78
C TRP A 533 -33.50 29.41 31.65
N ASP A 534 -33.18 30.30 32.58
CA ASP A 534 -31.92 31.04 32.59
C ASP A 534 -30.98 30.48 33.65
N ALA A 535 -29.69 30.43 33.33
CA ALA A 535 -28.68 29.98 34.26
C ALA A 535 -28.59 30.91 35.50
N PRO A 536 -28.53 30.35 36.72
CA PRO A 536 -28.57 31.14 37.94
C PRO A 536 -27.32 32.02 38.08
N ASN A 537 -27.51 33.25 38.55
CA ASN A 537 -26.46 34.24 38.83
C ASN A 537 -25.57 34.61 37.63
N GLY A 538 -26.08 34.51 36.40
CA GLY A 538 -25.31 34.84 35.19
C GLY A 538 -24.14 33.89 34.93
N ARG A 539 -24.18 32.69 35.50
CA ARG A 539 -23.21 31.62 35.24
C ARG A 539 -23.45 31.04 33.85
N VAL A 540 -22.40 30.46 33.26
CA VAL A 540 -22.45 29.92 31.89
C VAL A 540 -22.69 28.41 31.93
N ILE A 541 -23.55 27.91 31.05
CA ILE A 541 -23.75 26.49 30.78
C ILE A 541 -22.54 25.98 29.99
N THR A 542 -21.81 25.00 30.53
CA THR A 542 -20.58 24.48 29.92
C THR A 542 -20.79 23.20 29.11
N ALA A 543 -21.79 22.39 29.46
CA ALA A 543 -22.16 21.18 28.75
C ALA A 543 -23.65 20.93 28.87
N ALA A 544 -24.26 20.37 27.81
CA ALA A 544 -25.68 20.08 27.73
C ALA A 544 -25.91 18.74 27.02
N SER A 545 -26.86 17.96 27.52
CA SER A 545 -27.35 16.74 26.88
C SER A 545 -28.83 16.56 27.22
N ALA A 546 -29.63 16.08 26.27
CA ALA A 546 -31.06 15.88 26.49
C ALA A 546 -31.49 14.50 26.02
N ASN A 547 -32.51 13.97 26.68
CA ASN A 547 -33.27 12.84 26.19
C ASN A 547 -34.74 13.25 26.00
N ARG A 548 -35.65 12.28 25.89
CA ARG A 548 -37.08 12.55 25.62
C ARG A 548 -37.81 13.32 26.74
N GLN A 549 -37.31 13.28 27.98
CA GLN A 549 -38.01 13.85 29.14
C GLN A 549 -37.16 14.87 29.90
N TRP A 550 -35.84 14.73 29.90
CA TRP A 550 -34.94 15.54 30.73
C TRP A 550 -33.88 16.24 29.89
N VAL A 551 -33.51 17.45 30.33
CA VAL A 551 -32.31 18.15 29.86
C VAL A 551 -31.31 18.20 31.02
N LEU A 552 -30.16 17.56 30.84
CA LEU A 552 -29.06 17.54 31.79
C LEU A 552 -28.03 18.61 31.40
N LEU A 553 -27.72 19.50 32.34
CA LEU A 553 -26.84 20.63 32.14
C LEU A 553 -25.75 20.67 33.22
N SER A 554 -24.56 21.11 32.83
CA SER A 554 -23.51 21.52 33.74
C SER A 554 -23.36 23.04 33.66
N VAL A 555 -23.45 23.72 34.80
CA VAL A 555 -23.29 25.17 34.91
C VAL A 555 -22.00 25.47 35.64
N ASN A 556 -21.07 26.16 34.96
CA ASN A 556 -19.73 26.52 35.45
C ASN A 556 -18.95 25.34 36.05
N GLY A 557 -19.17 24.12 35.52
CA GLY A 557 -18.51 22.87 35.96
C GLY A 557 -18.86 22.37 37.37
N THR A 558 -19.64 23.11 38.15
CA THR A 558 -19.81 22.89 39.61
C THR A 558 -21.27 22.65 40.02
N LEU A 559 -22.21 23.10 39.20
CA LEU A 559 -23.63 22.85 39.40
C LEU A 559 -24.14 21.87 38.35
N LEU A 560 -24.80 20.82 38.81
CA LEU A 560 -25.52 19.88 37.96
C LEU A 560 -27.01 20.23 37.98
N VAL A 561 -27.61 20.41 36.82
CA VAL A 561 -29.01 20.80 36.67
C VAL A 561 -29.74 19.80 35.77
N SER A 562 -30.88 19.28 36.22
CA SER A 562 -31.80 18.49 35.40
C SER A 562 -33.10 19.25 35.24
N LEU A 563 -33.53 19.49 34.00
CA LEU A 563 -34.78 20.17 33.66
C LEU A 563 -35.81 19.17 33.12
N ASP A 564 -37.01 19.17 33.69
CA ASP A 564 -38.11 18.32 33.20
C ASP A 564 -38.85 18.99 32.03
N LEU A 565 -38.77 18.39 30.84
CA LEU A 565 -39.44 18.86 29.63
C LEU A 565 -40.96 18.67 29.71
N SER A 566 -41.45 17.69 30.47
CA SER A 566 -42.89 17.46 30.64
C SER A 566 -43.55 18.46 31.59
N ASN A 567 -42.74 19.08 32.46
CA ASN A 567 -43.20 19.99 33.50
C ASN A 567 -42.59 21.40 33.34
N SER A 568 -42.70 21.96 32.13
CA SER A 568 -42.32 23.34 31.81
C SER A 568 -40.92 23.75 32.30
N LEU A 569 -39.92 22.88 32.13
CA LEU A 569 -38.51 23.08 32.56
C LEU A 569 -38.35 23.22 34.08
N ALA A 570 -39.14 22.48 34.88
CA ALA A 570 -38.92 22.40 36.32
C ALA A 570 -37.49 21.91 36.62
N ALA A 571 -36.71 22.74 37.31
CA ALA A 571 -35.30 22.49 37.54
C ALA A 571 -35.04 21.79 38.88
N GLN A 572 -34.29 20.67 38.82
CA GLN A 572 -33.59 20.10 39.96
C GLN A 572 -32.13 20.55 39.87
N ILE A 573 -31.63 21.18 40.93
CA ILE A 573 -30.26 21.74 40.98
C ILE A 573 -29.52 21.09 42.14
N GLN A 574 -28.33 20.58 41.87
CA GLN A 574 -27.42 20.03 42.87
C GLN A 574 -26.05 20.69 42.75
N ASP A 575 -25.54 21.22 43.87
CA ASP A 575 -24.14 21.63 43.97
C ASP A 575 -23.26 20.39 44.22
N VAL A 576 -22.32 20.16 43.31
CA VAL A 576 -21.42 19.00 43.36
C VAL A 576 -20.56 19.03 44.62
N ASN A 577 -20.15 20.22 45.06
CA ASN A 577 -19.25 20.38 46.19
C ASN A 577 -19.96 20.19 47.54
N GLU A 578 -21.27 20.43 47.61
CA GLU A 578 -22.07 20.18 48.82
C GLU A 578 -22.46 18.70 48.97
N ALA A 579 -22.48 17.94 47.87
CA ALA A 579 -22.89 16.54 47.85
C ALA A 579 -21.75 15.53 48.13
N ASN A 580 -20.49 15.94 47.99
CA ASN A 580 -19.34 15.09 48.31
C ASN A 580 -19.09 15.05 49.83
N ALA A 581 -19.41 13.92 50.47
CA ALA A 581 -19.16 13.70 51.90
C ALA A 581 -17.66 13.74 52.29
N ASP A 582 -16.75 13.62 51.31
CA ASP A 582 -15.30 13.52 51.50
C ASP A 582 -14.54 14.87 51.42
N GLY A 583 -15.24 16.00 51.20
CA GLY A 583 -14.63 17.35 51.20
C GLY A 583 -13.65 17.64 50.06
N LEU A 584 -13.60 16.78 49.03
CA LEU A 584 -12.84 17.00 47.80
C LEU A 584 -13.72 17.74 46.78
N ASN A 585 -13.24 18.90 46.32
CA ASN A 585 -13.86 19.66 45.23
C ASN A 585 -13.62 18.92 43.91
N ASP A 586 -14.69 18.65 43.18
CA ASP A 586 -14.67 17.96 41.90
C ASP A 586 -15.50 18.74 40.89
N GLU A 587 -15.13 18.64 39.61
CA GLU A 587 -15.78 19.37 38.52
C GLU A 587 -16.35 18.39 37.50
N VAL A 588 -17.47 18.76 36.88
CA VAL A 588 -18.08 17.99 35.80
C VAL A 588 -17.29 18.20 34.52
N SER A 589 -16.70 17.14 33.99
CA SER A 589 -15.92 17.19 32.74
C SER A 589 -16.78 16.94 31.51
N CYS A 590 -17.74 16.01 31.62
CA CYS A 590 -18.66 15.64 30.54
C CYS A 590 -19.93 15.01 31.11
N LEU A 591 -21.01 15.05 30.34
CA LEU A 591 -22.31 14.52 30.74
C LEU A 591 -23.07 13.97 29.54
N HIS A 592 -23.95 13.00 29.79
CA HIS A 592 -24.77 12.39 28.76
C HIS A 592 -26.10 11.91 29.34
N ALA A 593 -27.22 12.31 28.74
CA ALA A 593 -28.55 11.78 29.04
C ALA A 593 -28.88 10.65 28.06
N ALA A 594 -29.13 9.45 28.56
CA ALA A 594 -29.33 8.28 27.70
C ALA A 594 -30.63 8.41 26.88
N PRO A 595 -30.61 8.16 25.55
CA PRO A 595 -31.80 8.26 24.71
C PRO A 595 -32.91 7.26 25.09
N ASP A 596 -32.53 6.01 25.36
CA ASP A 596 -33.48 4.91 25.64
C ASP A 596 -33.81 4.76 27.13
N LEU A 597 -32.87 5.12 28.01
CA LEU A 597 -33.03 5.05 29.46
C LEU A 597 -33.48 6.41 30.01
N GLN A 598 -34.79 6.65 29.98
CA GLN A 598 -35.38 7.98 30.22
C GLN A 598 -34.92 8.65 31.53
N ASN A 599 -34.75 7.92 32.63
CA ASN A 599 -34.37 8.51 33.92
C ASN A 599 -32.88 8.36 34.26
N VAL A 600 -32.04 7.92 33.32
CA VAL A 600 -30.63 7.65 33.58
C VAL A 600 -29.74 8.64 32.83
N GLY A 601 -28.87 9.32 33.59
CA GLY A 601 -27.79 10.13 33.07
C GLY A 601 -26.43 9.57 33.46
N VAL A 602 -25.39 9.98 32.76
CA VAL A 602 -24.00 9.66 33.10
C VAL A 602 -23.22 10.96 33.22
N VAL A 603 -22.43 11.07 34.28
CA VAL A 603 -21.56 12.22 34.56
C VAL A 603 -20.12 11.74 34.72
N GLY A 604 -19.21 12.39 34.00
CA GLY A 604 -17.77 12.25 34.15
C GLY A 604 -17.21 13.35 35.04
N TRP A 605 -16.31 12.97 35.94
CA TRP A 605 -15.73 13.86 36.93
C TRP A 605 -14.24 14.12 36.64
N TRP A 606 -13.82 15.37 36.78
CA TRP A 606 -12.48 15.82 36.39
C TRP A 606 -11.40 15.39 37.38
N THR A 607 -11.46 15.87 38.63
CA THR A 607 -10.40 15.69 39.62
C THR A 607 -10.33 14.26 40.07
N SER A 608 -11.47 13.60 40.30
CA SER A 608 -11.50 12.20 40.71
C SER A 608 -11.23 11.21 39.57
N GLY A 609 -11.47 11.61 38.31
CA GLY A 609 -11.34 10.70 37.16
C GLY A 609 -12.30 9.51 37.22
N ARG A 610 -13.47 9.71 37.83
CA ARG A 610 -14.52 8.68 37.97
C ARG A 610 -15.67 8.97 37.01
N ILE A 611 -16.47 7.95 36.73
CA ILE A 611 -17.78 8.07 36.07
C ILE A 611 -18.87 7.71 37.05
N SER A 612 -20.03 8.36 36.93
CA SER A 612 -21.19 8.06 37.77
C SER A 612 -22.48 8.06 36.96
N LEU A 613 -23.21 6.96 37.04
CA LEU A 613 -24.59 6.87 36.57
C LEU A 613 -25.47 7.53 37.63
N ILE A 614 -26.34 8.43 37.20
CA ILE A 614 -27.22 9.22 38.06
C ILE A 614 -28.67 9.02 37.64
N ASP A 615 -29.58 9.15 38.59
CA ASP A 615 -31.01 9.29 38.32
C ASP A 615 -31.32 10.76 37.98
N LEU A 616 -31.83 11.03 36.78
CA LEU A 616 -32.12 12.39 36.30
C LEU A 616 -33.23 13.09 37.08
N ALA A 617 -34.13 12.34 37.74
CA ALA A 617 -35.21 12.91 38.54
C ALA A 617 -34.73 13.43 39.91
N THR A 618 -33.71 12.80 40.49
CA THR A 618 -33.21 13.10 41.84
C THR A 618 -31.76 13.60 41.89
N LEU A 619 -31.03 13.51 40.77
CA LEU A 619 -29.59 13.72 40.63
C LEU A 619 -28.70 12.85 41.54
N LYS A 620 -29.27 11.84 42.19
CA LYS A 620 -28.51 10.94 43.08
C LYS A 620 -27.71 9.92 42.28
N PRO A 621 -26.46 9.60 42.71
CA PRO A 621 -25.66 8.57 42.06
C PRO A 621 -26.27 7.18 42.31
N LEU A 622 -26.44 6.42 41.23
CA LEU A 622 -26.86 5.02 41.22
C LEU A 622 -25.64 4.09 41.33
N GLN A 623 -24.62 4.34 40.51
CA GLN A 623 -23.38 3.56 40.46
C GLN A 623 -22.23 4.42 39.94
N GLY A 624 -20.99 4.10 40.29
CA GLY A 624 -19.81 4.72 39.71
C GLY A 624 -18.61 3.80 39.64
N GLU A 625 -17.65 4.15 38.79
CA GLU A 625 -16.40 3.41 38.58
C GLU A 625 -15.24 4.40 38.36
N SER A 626 -14.05 4.05 38.85
CA SER A 626 -12.83 4.84 38.64
C SER A 626 -12.16 4.45 37.33
N LEU A 627 -11.78 5.44 36.52
CA LEU A 627 -11.09 5.21 35.24
C LEU A 627 -9.57 5.15 35.39
N ARG A 628 -9.02 5.56 36.54
CA ARG A 628 -7.59 5.59 36.80
C ARG A 628 -6.99 4.18 36.69
N GLN A 629 -5.84 4.07 36.04
CA GLN A 629 -5.11 2.80 35.90
C GLN A 629 -4.15 2.58 37.08
N THR A 630 -3.52 3.64 37.57
CA THR A 630 -2.67 3.67 38.77
C THR A 630 -3.06 4.85 39.66
N GLU A 631 -2.69 4.83 40.95
CA GLU A 631 -3.04 5.92 41.88
C GLU A 631 -2.48 7.28 41.43
N ASP A 632 -1.34 7.27 40.71
CA ASP A 632 -0.65 8.46 40.18
C ASP A 632 -1.07 8.85 38.76
N SER A 633 -1.88 8.05 38.05
CA SER A 633 -2.37 8.40 36.70
C SER A 633 -3.56 9.35 36.79
N ALA A 634 -3.43 10.55 36.23
CA ALA A 634 -4.58 11.40 35.92
C ALA A 634 -5.28 10.83 34.68
N SER A 635 -6.57 10.51 34.79
CA SER A 635 -7.39 10.06 33.65
C SER A 635 -8.69 10.84 33.69
N VAL A 636 -8.79 11.87 32.86
CA VAL A 636 -9.96 12.75 32.81
C VAL A 636 -10.90 12.29 31.69
N PRO A 637 -12.17 11.94 31.99
CA PRO A 637 -13.15 11.63 30.96
C PRO A 637 -13.56 12.91 30.20
N ARG A 638 -13.65 12.84 28.87
CA ARG A 638 -13.90 13.99 27.98
C ARG A 638 -15.21 13.90 27.21
N ALA A 639 -15.63 12.70 26.81
CA ALA A 639 -16.94 12.46 26.21
C ALA A 639 -17.51 11.12 26.68
N ILE A 640 -18.83 11.04 26.75
CA ILE A 640 -19.55 9.84 27.20
C ILE A 640 -20.72 9.58 26.26
N ALA A 641 -20.95 8.31 25.94
CA ALA A 641 -22.15 7.87 25.23
C ALA A 641 -22.69 6.58 25.88
N LEU A 642 -23.97 6.57 26.25
CA LEU A 642 -24.66 5.39 26.78
C LEU A 642 -25.75 4.98 25.79
N VAL A 643 -25.49 3.94 25.00
CA VAL A 643 -26.34 3.56 23.86
C VAL A 643 -26.43 2.05 23.68
N HIS A 644 -27.45 1.58 22.98
CA HIS A 644 -27.56 0.19 22.53
C HIS A 644 -26.81 -0.02 21.20
N LEU A 645 -25.60 -0.61 21.25
CA LEU A 645 -24.84 -0.96 20.04
C LEU A 645 -25.33 -2.27 19.38
N HIS A 646 -26.01 -3.11 20.15
CA HIS A 646 -26.65 -4.34 19.69
C HIS A 646 -28.16 -4.25 19.92
N PRO A 647 -28.96 -5.06 19.20
CA PRO A 647 -30.39 -5.15 19.45
C PRO A 647 -30.66 -5.44 20.94
N PRO A 648 -31.64 -4.76 21.58
CA PRO A 648 -31.92 -4.88 23.01
C PRO A 648 -32.21 -6.32 23.47
N GLU A 649 -32.67 -7.18 22.56
CA GLU A 649 -32.94 -8.60 22.82
C GLU A 649 -31.66 -9.44 23.01
N THR A 650 -30.54 -9.00 22.42
CA THR A 650 -29.28 -9.75 22.38
C THR A 650 -28.32 -9.33 23.49
N ALA A 651 -28.20 -8.03 23.75
CA ALA A 651 -27.28 -7.49 24.75
C ALA A 651 -27.82 -6.21 25.40
N GLY A 652 -27.35 -5.92 26.61
CA GLY A 652 -27.67 -4.69 27.34
C GLY A 652 -27.00 -3.44 26.74
N PRO A 653 -27.31 -2.25 27.29
CA PRO A 653 -26.67 -1.00 26.87
C PRO A 653 -25.16 -1.01 27.07
N THR A 654 -24.45 -0.29 26.21
CA THR A 654 -23.00 -0.11 26.27
C THR A 654 -22.67 1.33 26.64
N LEU A 655 -21.79 1.50 27.63
CA LEU A 655 -21.22 2.79 28.02
C LEU A 655 -19.85 2.95 27.38
N LEU A 656 -19.69 3.99 26.56
CA LEU A 656 -18.43 4.42 25.97
C LEU A 656 -17.94 5.69 26.67
N VAL A 657 -16.67 5.72 27.06
CA VAL A 657 -16.04 6.85 27.75
C VAL A 657 -14.72 7.16 27.10
N THR A 658 -14.52 8.39 26.64
CA THR A 658 -13.26 8.84 26.05
C THR A 658 -12.42 9.56 27.09
N LEU A 659 -11.12 9.32 27.07
CA LEU A 659 -10.13 9.93 27.96
C LEU A 659 -9.34 11.01 27.21
N GLU A 660 -8.61 11.83 27.97
CA GLU A 660 -7.80 12.92 27.42
C GLU A 660 -6.60 12.48 26.56
N ASP A 661 -6.15 11.24 26.73
CA ASP A 661 -5.04 10.60 26.02
C ASP A 661 -5.48 9.80 24.78
N GLY A 662 -6.73 9.96 24.35
CA GLY A 662 -7.29 9.31 23.16
C GLY A 662 -7.71 7.84 23.35
N HIS A 663 -7.66 7.35 24.60
CA HIS A 663 -8.27 6.07 24.97
C HIS A 663 -9.80 6.14 25.01
N VAL A 664 -10.45 5.08 24.55
CA VAL A 664 -11.89 4.85 24.66
C VAL A 664 -12.11 3.60 25.51
N VAL A 665 -12.67 3.81 26.69
CA VAL A 665 -13.04 2.75 27.63
C VAL A 665 -14.50 2.38 27.44
N THR A 666 -14.77 1.08 27.39
CA THR A 666 -16.08 0.51 27.08
C THR A 666 -16.54 -0.39 28.21
N PHE A 667 -17.79 -0.22 28.66
CA PHE A 667 -18.42 -1.02 29.69
C PHE A 667 -19.77 -1.54 29.21
N ASN A 668 -20.10 -2.76 29.61
CA ASN A 668 -21.45 -3.32 29.49
C ASN A 668 -22.25 -2.92 30.74
N VAL A 669 -23.44 -2.35 30.53
CA VAL A 669 -24.33 -1.90 31.60
C VAL A 669 -25.46 -2.90 31.79
N SER A 670 -25.63 -3.44 33.00
CA SER A 670 -26.78 -4.27 33.36
C SER A 670 -28.04 -3.43 33.52
N LEU A 671 -29.15 -3.82 32.89
CA LEU A 671 -30.47 -3.18 33.12
C LEU A 671 -30.97 -3.40 34.56
N ASN A 672 -30.54 -4.51 35.19
CA ASN A 672 -30.87 -4.83 36.57
C ASN A 672 -29.76 -4.31 37.48
N GLY A 673 -29.99 -3.17 38.13
CA GLY A 673 -29.07 -2.58 39.10
C GLY A 673 -27.95 -1.70 38.53
N TYR A 674 -27.91 -1.49 37.21
CA TYR A 674 -26.96 -0.58 36.53
C TYR A 674 -25.47 -0.91 36.72
N ALA A 675 -25.17 -2.19 36.96
CA ALA A 675 -23.81 -2.70 37.11
C ALA A 675 -22.95 -2.48 35.86
N LEU A 676 -21.80 -1.83 36.02
CA LEU A 676 -20.75 -1.72 35.01
C LEU A 676 -19.86 -2.97 35.03
N THR A 677 -19.75 -3.64 33.89
CA THR A 677 -18.97 -4.88 33.72
C THR A 677 -18.25 -4.89 32.37
N GLY A 678 -17.27 -5.78 32.19
CA GLY A 678 -16.63 -5.97 30.88
C GLY A 678 -15.81 -4.76 30.39
N ARG A 679 -15.10 -4.09 31.30
CA ARG A 679 -14.17 -2.99 30.99
C ARG A 679 -13.19 -3.39 29.88
N LYS A 680 -13.19 -2.65 28.77
CA LYS A 680 -12.22 -2.76 27.68
C LYS A 680 -11.69 -1.37 27.32
N SER A 681 -10.41 -1.25 26.98
CA SER A 681 -9.78 0.03 26.61
C SER A 681 -9.13 -0.10 25.23
N VAL A 682 -9.46 0.81 24.31
CA VAL A 682 -8.96 0.86 22.93
C VAL A 682 -8.43 2.27 22.65
N ILE A 683 -7.34 2.40 21.89
CA ILE A 683 -6.80 3.71 21.51
C ILE A 683 -7.24 4.04 20.09
N LEU A 684 -7.89 5.19 19.93
CA LEU A 684 -8.31 5.68 18.61
C LEU A 684 -7.43 6.83 18.11
N GLY A 685 -6.69 7.51 18.98
CA GLY A 685 -5.79 8.60 18.63
C GLY A 685 -4.97 9.07 19.82
N THR A 686 -4.29 10.20 19.67
CA THR A 686 -3.53 10.90 20.72
C THR A 686 -4.36 11.97 21.44
N SER A 687 -5.38 12.50 20.75
CA SER A 687 -6.28 13.54 21.24
C SER A 687 -7.61 12.94 21.72
N PRO A 688 -8.35 13.62 22.63
CA PRO A 688 -9.60 13.11 23.15
C PRO A 688 -10.65 12.96 22.05
N ALA A 689 -11.16 11.74 21.90
CA ALA A 689 -12.24 11.45 20.97
C ALA A 689 -13.54 12.13 21.41
N ARG A 690 -14.24 12.77 20.46
CA ARG A 690 -15.65 13.16 20.65
C ARG A 690 -16.53 12.04 20.11
N LEU A 691 -17.60 11.74 20.82
CA LEU A 691 -18.55 10.68 20.46
C LEU A 691 -19.82 11.29 19.91
N HIS A 692 -20.13 10.99 18.64
CA HIS A 692 -21.35 11.42 17.97
C HIS A 692 -22.26 10.20 17.78
N ILE A 693 -23.48 10.27 18.30
CA ILE A 693 -24.41 9.14 18.27
C ILE A 693 -25.22 9.21 16.98
N LEU A 694 -25.14 8.15 16.18
CA LEU A 694 -25.86 7.99 14.92
C LEU A 694 -26.95 6.92 15.08
N PRO A 695 -28.24 7.29 15.01
CA PRO A 695 -29.34 6.35 15.13
C PRO A 695 -29.39 5.41 13.91
N GLN A 696 -29.68 4.13 14.15
CA GLN A 696 -29.95 3.12 13.14
C GLN A 696 -31.39 2.58 13.29
N PRO A 697 -31.90 1.82 12.31
CA PRO A 697 -33.17 1.12 12.46
C PRO A 697 -33.21 0.23 13.71
N GLU A 698 -34.42 -0.07 14.21
CA GLU A 698 -34.66 -1.01 15.32
C GLU A 698 -34.12 -0.58 16.71
N GLY A 699 -33.81 0.72 16.90
CA GLY A 699 -33.35 1.23 18.19
C GLY A 699 -31.90 0.88 18.52
N VAL A 700 -31.12 0.54 17.50
CA VAL A 700 -29.67 0.36 17.59
C VAL A 700 -28.99 1.67 17.23
N TYR A 701 -27.81 1.91 17.81
CA TYR A 701 -26.98 3.07 17.53
C TYR A 701 -25.60 2.65 17.05
N SER A 702 -25.05 3.45 16.16
CA SER A 702 -23.60 3.50 15.91
C SER A 702 -23.03 4.78 16.49
N VAL A 703 -21.79 4.74 16.95
CA VAL A 703 -21.12 5.90 17.52
C VAL A 703 -19.92 6.26 16.67
N PHE A 704 -19.93 7.47 16.11
CA PHE A 704 -18.82 8.01 15.35
C PHE A 704 -17.87 8.74 16.30
N ALA A 705 -16.66 8.22 16.44
CA ALA A 705 -15.60 8.79 17.27
C ALA A 705 -14.68 9.67 16.40
N THR A 706 -14.68 10.97 16.63
CA THR A 706 -13.80 11.92 15.91
C THR A 706 -12.52 12.20 16.71
N THR A 707 -11.38 11.89 16.10
CA THR A 707 -10.00 12.18 16.53
C THR A 707 -9.17 12.52 15.27
N GLU A 708 -7.84 12.62 15.39
CA GLU A 708 -6.91 12.60 14.23
C GLU A 708 -7.18 11.41 13.27
N HIS A 709 -7.76 10.33 13.79
CA HIS A 709 -8.16 9.15 13.04
C HIS A 709 -9.59 8.74 13.40
N ALA A 710 -10.55 9.34 12.69
CA ALA A 710 -11.95 9.05 12.90
C ALA A 710 -12.26 7.54 12.81
N SER A 711 -13.16 7.07 13.68
CA SER A 711 -13.54 5.66 13.77
C SER A 711 -15.03 5.51 14.04
N LEU A 712 -15.67 4.55 13.37
CA LEU A 712 -17.06 4.17 13.59
C LEU A 712 -17.13 2.96 14.52
N ILE A 713 -17.85 3.11 15.63
CA ILE A 713 -18.08 2.09 16.64
C ILE A 713 -19.50 1.54 16.45
N TYR A 714 -19.64 0.25 16.19
CA TYR A 714 -20.96 -0.38 15.99
C TYR A 714 -20.94 -1.84 16.42
N GLY A 715 -22.12 -2.41 16.66
CA GLY A 715 -22.27 -3.82 16.95
C GLY A 715 -22.42 -4.65 15.67
N ALA A 716 -21.57 -5.66 15.49
CA ALA A 716 -21.69 -6.65 14.43
C ALA A 716 -21.38 -8.06 14.96
N HIS A 717 -22.15 -9.06 14.53
CA HIS A 717 -21.95 -10.47 14.92
C HIS A 717 -21.83 -10.72 16.44
N GLY A 718 -22.59 -9.95 17.24
CA GLY A 718 -22.57 -10.04 18.71
C GLY A 718 -21.30 -9.48 19.37
N ARG A 719 -20.48 -8.72 18.65
CA ARG A 719 -19.29 -8.02 19.17
C ARG A 719 -19.32 -6.54 18.79
N ILE A 720 -18.67 -5.71 19.63
CA ILE A 720 -18.44 -4.30 19.34
C ILE A 720 -17.20 -4.20 18.44
N GLU A 721 -17.34 -3.56 17.30
CA GLU A 721 -16.27 -3.32 16.34
C GLU A 721 -15.91 -1.82 16.29
N TYR A 722 -14.63 -1.52 16.04
CA TYR A 722 -14.07 -0.17 15.94
C TYR A 722 -13.44 0.01 14.56
N ALA A 723 -14.25 0.37 13.56
CA ALA A 723 -13.76 0.51 12.19
C ALA A 723 -13.21 1.91 11.95
N ALA A 724 -11.94 2.05 11.60
CA ALA A 724 -11.38 3.33 11.15
C ALA A 724 -12.12 3.83 9.90
N THR A 725 -12.30 5.14 9.74
CA THR A 725 -12.97 5.73 8.58
C THR A 725 -11.99 6.52 7.70
N SER A 726 -12.44 6.95 6.52
CA SER A 726 -11.66 7.81 5.61
C SER A 726 -11.70 9.29 5.97
N ALA A 727 -12.57 9.73 6.89
CA ALA A 727 -12.64 11.13 7.32
C ALA A 727 -11.60 11.43 8.41
N ASP A 728 -10.33 11.39 8.03
CA ASP A 728 -9.27 12.00 8.85
C ASP A 728 -9.60 13.50 9.02
N ASP A 729 -9.35 14.06 10.20
CA ASP A 729 -9.65 15.46 10.58
C ASP A 729 -11.13 15.86 10.72
N ALA A 730 -12.06 14.90 10.77
CA ALA A 730 -13.45 15.20 11.15
C ALA A 730 -13.54 15.72 12.59
N THR A 731 -14.34 16.77 12.81
CA THR A 731 -14.51 17.42 14.12
C THR A 731 -15.88 17.17 14.75
N TYR A 732 -16.95 17.22 13.96
CA TYR A 732 -18.33 16.92 14.35
C TYR A 732 -19.03 16.10 13.27
N VAL A 733 -19.95 15.23 13.68
CA VAL A 733 -20.74 14.41 12.77
C VAL A 733 -22.19 14.37 13.25
N ALA A 734 -23.15 14.49 12.32
CA ALA A 734 -24.57 14.35 12.61
C ALA A 734 -25.26 13.48 11.54
N SER A 735 -26.30 12.73 11.93
CA SER A 735 -27.13 11.98 10.98
C SER A 735 -28.03 12.93 10.19
N PHE A 736 -28.08 12.78 8.87
CA PHE A 736 -28.87 13.62 7.99
C PHE A 736 -29.58 12.77 6.92
N ASP A 737 -30.78 12.31 7.27
CA ASP A 737 -31.64 11.51 6.42
C ASP A 737 -32.72 12.40 5.80
N SER A 738 -32.39 13.03 4.67
CA SER A 738 -33.27 13.93 3.93
C SER A 738 -33.87 13.27 2.69
N GLU A 739 -34.93 13.86 2.13
CA GLU A 739 -35.57 13.34 0.92
C GLU A 739 -34.60 13.32 -0.28
N ALA A 740 -33.81 14.39 -0.45
CA ALA A 740 -32.80 14.50 -1.50
C ALA A 740 -31.55 13.65 -1.22
N PHE A 741 -31.21 13.44 0.05
CA PHE A 741 -30.01 12.74 0.50
C PHE A 741 -30.35 11.67 1.56
N PRO A 742 -30.96 10.54 1.15
CA PRO A 742 -31.37 9.50 2.08
C PRO A 742 -30.15 8.77 2.68
N GLY A 743 -30.20 8.50 3.99
CA GLY A 743 -29.16 7.76 4.71
C GLY A 743 -27.80 8.46 4.82
N CYS A 744 -27.73 9.76 4.56
CA CYS A 744 -26.50 10.54 4.65
C CYS A 744 -26.12 10.90 6.10
N ILE A 745 -24.86 11.23 6.28
CA ILE A 745 -24.30 11.91 7.44
C ILE A 745 -23.69 13.22 6.99
N VAL A 746 -23.72 14.22 7.88
CA VAL A 746 -22.99 15.48 7.68
C VAL A 746 -21.79 15.45 8.61
N LEU A 747 -20.61 15.71 8.05
CA LEU A 747 -19.37 15.84 8.80
C LEU A 747 -18.77 17.23 8.62
N SER A 748 -18.25 17.82 9.69
CA SER A 748 -17.46 19.05 9.61
C SER A 748 -15.98 18.73 9.77
N THR A 749 -15.14 19.45 9.04
CA THR A 749 -13.72 19.62 9.32
C THR A 749 -13.48 21.04 9.84
N ASP A 750 -12.23 21.43 10.07
CA ASP A 750 -11.91 22.83 10.40
C ASP A 750 -12.18 23.79 9.22
N ASP A 751 -12.13 23.28 7.98
CA ASP A 751 -12.17 24.06 6.75
C ASP A 751 -13.50 24.02 5.97
N HIS A 752 -14.30 22.95 6.10
CA HIS A 752 -15.54 22.78 5.32
C HIS A 752 -16.50 21.78 5.98
N VAL A 753 -17.75 21.77 5.53
CA VAL A 753 -18.76 20.78 5.91
C VAL A 753 -19.06 19.88 4.71
N ARG A 754 -19.01 18.55 4.88
CA ARG A 754 -19.27 17.57 3.81
C ARG A 754 -20.51 16.74 4.10
N LEU A 755 -21.24 16.40 3.04
CA LEU A 755 -22.33 15.44 3.04
C LEU A 755 -21.79 14.10 2.52
N CYS A 756 -21.92 13.06 3.32
CA CYS A 756 -21.35 11.76 3.01
C CYS A 756 -22.32 10.62 3.30
N THR A 757 -22.24 9.53 2.53
CA THR A 757 -22.86 8.25 2.89
C THR A 757 -21.82 7.31 3.47
N VAL A 758 -22.17 6.60 4.55
CA VAL A 758 -21.29 5.60 5.17
C VAL A 758 -21.39 4.30 4.38
N ASP A 759 -20.31 3.89 3.75
CA ASP A 759 -20.25 2.57 3.11
C ASP A 759 -20.02 1.49 4.18
N ARG A 760 -20.78 0.40 4.15
CA ARG A 760 -20.57 -0.72 5.07
C ARG A 760 -19.50 -1.68 4.56
N GLU A 761 -19.10 -1.56 3.30
CA GLU A 761 -17.96 -2.32 2.77
C GLU A 761 -16.64 -1.79 3.36
N ARG A 762 -15.80 -2.72 3.81
CA ARG A 762 -14.47 -2.39 4.31
C ARG A 762 -13.52 -2.26 3.13
N LEU A 763 -12.84 -1.12 3.08
CA LEU A 763 -11.82 -0.79 2.10
C LEU A 763 -10.46 -0.65 2.78
N THR A 764 -9.41 -1.02 2.06
CA THR A 764 -8.04 -0.81 2.54
C THR A 764 -7.64 0.66 2.37
N HIS A 765 -7.44 1.36 3.48
CA HIS A 765 -6.93 2.71 3.52
C HIS A 765 -5.40 2.70 3.62
N VAL A 766 -4.73 3.49 2.79
CA VAL A 766 -3.27 3.62 2.77
C VAL A 766 -2.88 5.07 3.03
N LYS A 767 -2.34 5.33 4.22
CA LYS A 767 -1.73 6.62 4.56
C LYS A 767 -0.25 6.57 4.21
N THR A 768 0.20 7.52 3.39
CA THR A 768 1.61 7.61 2.96
C THR A 768 2.31 8.71 3.74
N LEU A 769 3.47 8.37 4.32
CA LEU A 769 4.41 9.32 4.90
C LEU A 769 5.68 9.32 4.06
N ALA A 770 6.03 10.46 3.47
CA ALA A 770 7.28 10.62 2.74
C ALA A 770 8.46 10.64 3.72
N VAL A 771 9.40 9.70 3.56
CA VAL A 771 10.65 9.67 4.34
C VAL A 771 11.79 10.30 3.56
N GLY A 772 11.76 10.18 2.22
CA GLY A 772 12.80 10.70 1.34
C GLY A 772 14.07 9.83 1.29
N GLU A 773 14.02 8.63 1.89
CA GLU A 773 15.11 7.67 1.98
C GLU A 773 14.54 6.24 1.93
N THR A 774 15.33 5.27 1.48
CA THR A 774 14.91 3.85 1.48
C THR A 774 14.73 3.36 2.91
N VAL A 775 13.50 3.06 3.32
CA VAL A 775 13.23 2.37 4.59
C VAL A 775 13.45 0.87 4.37
N ARG A 776 14.65 0.38 4.69
CA ARG A 776 15.07 -0.99 4.39
C ARG A 776 14.56 -2.00 5.43
N ARG A 777 14.41 -1.57 6.69
CA ARG A 777 13.94 -2.42 7.81
C ARG A 777 13.04 -1.65 8.76
N VAL A 778 12.02 -2.32 9.29
CA VAL A 778 11.02 -1.75 10.20
C VAL A 778 10.83 -2.69 11.39
N ALA A 779 11.04 -2.17 12.60
CA ALA A 779 10.75 -2.89 13.85
C ALA A 779 9.81 -2.06 14.72
N TYR A 780 8.79 -2.69 15.30
CA TYR A 780 7.83 -2.04 16.20
C TYR A 780 8.12 -2.42 17.65
N SER A 781 8.09 -1.45 18.56
CA SER A 781 8.31 -1.65 19.99
C SER A 781 7.10 -1.13 20.76
N ALA A 782 6.32 -2.04 21.34
CA ALA A 782 5.04 -1.71 21.98
C ALA A 782 5.24 -0.96 23.31
N GLY A 783 6.24 -1.33 24.11
CA GLY A 783 6.57 -0.66 25.37
C GLY A 783 7.10 0.76 25.16
N LEU A 784 7.92 0.97 24.14
CA LEU A 784 8.39 2.29 23.73
C LEU A 784 7.35 3.05 22.89
N LYS A 785 6.26 2.44 22.41
CA LYS A 785 5.26 3.09 21.56
C LYS A 785 5.89 3.76 20.32
N ALA A 786 6.85 3.09 19.69
CA ALA A 786 7.65 3.66 18.62
C ALA A 786 8.15 2.60 17.63
N PHE A 787 8.42 3.04 16.40
CA PHE A 787 9.07 2.27 15.35
C PHE A 787 10.56 2.60 15.26
N GLY A 788 11.39 1.58 15.17
CA GLY A 788 12.79 1.68 14.78
C GLY A 788 12.95 1.41 13.28
N LEU A 789 13.44 2.39 12.53
CA LEU A 789 13.61 2.33 11.08
C LEU A 789 15.10 2.26 10.71
N GLY A 790 15.46 1.29 9.88
CA GLY A 790 16.77 1.25 9.21
C GLY A 790 16.69 1.91 7.84
N CYS A 791 17.30 3.08 7.66
CA CYS A 791 17.21 3.88 6.46
C CYS A 791 18.52 3.89 5.65
N VAL A 792 18.39 3.99 4.33
CA VAL A 792 19.50 4.19 3.39
C VAL A 792 19.18 5.36 2.46
N ARG A 793 20.01 6.39 2.49
CA ARG A 793 19.92 7.57 1.65
C ARG A 793 20.98 7.49 0.55
N LYS A 794 20.60 7.83 -0.67
CA LYS A 794 21.49 7.99 -1.82
C LYS A 794 21.31 9.40 -2.37
N GLU A 795 22.37 10.19 -2.43
CA GLU A 795 22.35 11.56 -2.96
C GLU A 795 23.50 11.82 -3.92
N LEU A 796 23.30 12.78 -4.83
CA LEU A 796 24.37 13.34 -5.64
C LEU A 796 24.86 14.63 -4.99
N LYS A 797 26.10 14.63 -4.47
CA LYS A 797 26.79 15.84 -4.02
C LYS A 797 27.99 16.09 -4.93
N GLN A 798 28.05 17.28 -5.55
CA GLN A 798 29.11 17.64 -6.50
C GLN A 798 29.32 16.62 -7.64
N ASN A 799 28.23 15.98 -8.10
CA ASN A 799 28.23 14.90 -9.11
C ASN A 799 28.90 13.57 -8.66
N GLU A 800 29.12 13.38 -7.36
CA GLU A 800 29.50 12.11 -6.75
C GLU A 800 28.31 11.50 -5.98
N GLU A 801 28.16 10.17 -6.08
CA GLU A 801 27.14 9.45 -5.32
C GLU A 801 27.61 9.26 -3.88
N GLU A 802 26.90 9.87 -2.92
CA GLU A 802 27.12 9.64 -1.49
C GLU A 802 25.96 8.80 -0.95
N VAL A 803 26.30 7.67 -0.32
CA VAL A 803 25.35 6.77 0.33
C VAL A 803 25.55 6.86 1.84
N THR A 804 24.49 7.12 2.58
CA THR A 804 24.51 7.16 4.05
C THR A 804 23.44 6.24 4.64
N SER A 805 23.75 5.58 5.76
CA SER A 805 22.80 4.71 6.45
C SER A 805 22.56 5.20 7.87
N THR A 806 21.30 5.18 8.30
CA THR A 806 20.88 5.69 9.62
C THR A 806 19.87 4.76 10.28
N PHE A 807 19.84 4.77 11.60
CA PHE A 807 18.74 4.22 12.41
C PHE A 807 17.92 5.37 12.98
N ARG A 808 16.60 5.36 12.76
CA ARG A 808 15.68 6.42 13.19
C ARG A 808 14.60 5.86 14.09
N LEU A 809 14.19 6.64 15.08
CA LEU A 809 13.03 6.35 15.90
C LEU A 809 11.85 7.19 15.40
N VAL A 810 10.67 6.60 15.32
CA VAL A 810 9.46 7.24 14.78
C VAL A 810 8.26 6.92 15.67
N ASP A 811 7.40 7.90 15.90
CA ASP A 811 6.17 7.74 16.71
C ASP A 811 5.20 6.73 16.09
N GLU A 812 4.42 6.03 16.92
CA GLU A 812 3.52 4.98 16.44
C GLU A 812 2.22 5.49 15.78
N VAL A 813 1.74 6.69 16.13
CA VAL A 813 0.45 7.22 15.64
C VAL A 813 0.67 8.23 14.53
N ILE A 814 1.48 9.25 14.80
CA ILE A 814 1.70 10.38 13.88
C ILE A 814 2.81 10.04 12.87
N PHE A 815 3.64 9.05 13.19
CA PHE A 815 4.84 8.70 12.42
C PHE A 815 5.83 9.86 12.28
N GLN A 816 5.87 10.76 13.27
CA GLN A 816 6.86 11.81 13.36
C GLN A 816 8.20 11.26 13.87
N GLU A 817 9.31 11.77 13.35
CA GLU A 817 10.65 11.42 13.82
C GLU A 817 10.83 11.82 15.29
N LEU A 818 11.26 10.84 16.10
CA LEU A 818 11.54 10.98 17.52
C LEU A 818 13.06 11.05 17.72
N GLY A 819 13.53 12.16 18.27
CA GLY A 819 14.95 12.38 18.53
C GLY A 819 15.81 12.52 17.27
N GLN A 820 17.13 12.45 17.43
CA GLN A 820 18.07 12.55 16.31
C GLN A 820 18.37 11.18 15.70
N PRO A 821 18.53 11.09 14.35
CA PRO A 821 18.97 9.87 13.69
C PRO A 821 20.33 9.40 14.19
N PHE A 822 20.44 8.11 14.50
CA PHE A 822 21.72 7.48 14.79
C PHE A 822 22.42 7.12 13.47
N VAL A 823 23.50 7.82 13.13
CA VAL A 823 24.26 7.60 11.90
C VAL A 823 25.13 6.34 12.04
N LEU A 824 25.15 5.49 11.02
CA LEU A 824 25.99 4.31 10.97
C LEU A 824 27.33 4.63 10.29
N ASP A 825 28.35 4.94 11.11
CA ASP A 825 29.69 5.39 10.69
C ASP A 825 30.82 4.56 11.35
N GLY A 826 30.56 3.27 11.61
CA GLY A 826 31.46 2.40 12.37
C GLY A 826 32.74 1.98 11.66
N SER A 827 32.92 2.36 10.40
CA SER A 827 34.06 2.03 9.54
C SER A 827 34.44 3.21 8.63
N SER A 828 35.65 3.18 8.08
CA SER A 828 36.09 4.03 6.97
C SER A 828 35.37 3.72 5.65
N SER A 829 34.89 2.49 5.52
CA SER A 829 34.08 2.00 4.41
C SER A 829 32.58 2.23 4.67
N LEU A 830 31.78 2.16 3.59
CA LEU A 830 30.33 2.35 3.66
C LEU A 830 29.67 1.27 4.54
N GLU A 831 29.05 1.70 5.64
CA GLU A 831 28.23 0.85 6.50
C GLU A 831 26.77 0.88 6.07
N LEU A 832 26.18 -0.29 5.79
CA LEU A 832 24.76 -0.44 5.49
C LEU A 832 24.02 -1.18 6.60
N VAL A 833 22.80 -0.72 6.88
CA VAL A 833 21.83 -1.46 7.70
C VAL A 833 21.28 -2.66 6.93
N GLU A 834 21.31 -3.84 7.54
CA GLU A 834 20.86 -5.09 6.92
C GLU A 834 19.64 -5.68 7.64
N CYS A 835 19.59 -5.58 8.98
CA CYS A 835 18.47 -6.06 9.79
C CYS A 835 18.25 -5.19 11.05
N VAL A 836 17.00 -5.09 11.49
CA VAL A 836 16.58 -4.39 12.70
C VAL A 836 15.50 -5.23 13.37
N ILE A 837 15.65 -5.48 14.67
CA ILE A 837 14.61 -6.12 15.50
C ILE A 837 14.44 -5.36 16.82
N SER A 838 13.25 -5.43 17.39
CA SER A 838 12.93 -5.00 18.75
C SER A 838 12.80 -6.23 19.64
N THR A 839 13.34 -6.16 20.86
CA THR A 839 13.23 -7.24 21.84
C THR A 839 13.40 -6.73 23.27
N GLU A 840 12.82 -7.44 24.22
CA GLU A 840 13.13 -7.24 25.64
C GLU A 840 14.42 -7.99 25.98
N LEU A 841 15.40 -7.29 26.56
CA LEU A 841 16.66 -7.85 27.06
C LEU A 841 16.83 -7.44 28.52
N ARG A 842 17.60 -8.21 29.29
CA ARG A 842 17.88 -7.87 30.70
C ARG A 842 18.81 -6.66 30.78
N ASP A 843 18.38 -5.63 31.50
CA ASP A 843 19.19 -4.47 31.85
C ASP A 843 20.24 -4.80 32.91
N SER A 844 21.08 -3.83 33.26
CA SER A 844 22.10 -3.98 34.32
C SER A 844 21.52 -4.33 35.71
N ASN A 845 20.23 -4.10 35.94
CA ASN A 845 19.52 -4.39 37.18
C ASN A 845 18.79 -5.76 37.12
N GLY A 846 18.87 -6.46 36.00
CA GLY A 846 18.21 -7.74 35.75
C GLY A 846 16.73 -7.63 35.34
N ASN A 847 16.20 -6.42 35.14
CA ASN A 847 14.85 -6.18 34.65
C ASN A 847 14.80 -6.30 33.13
N LEU A 848 13.66 -6.75 32.59
CA LEU A 848 13.44 -6.75 31.15
C LEU A 848 13.20 -5.32 30.67
N ALA A 849 14.01 -4.87 29.72
CA ALA A 849 13.90 -3.57 29.10
C ALA A 849 13.92 -3.72 27.57
N GLU A 850 13.09 -2.92 26.88
CA GLU A 850 13.07 -2.94 25.42
C GLU A 850 14.37 -2.37 24.84
N ARG A 851 14.91 -3.08 23.84
CA ARG A 851 16.13 -2.74 23.12
C ARG A 851 15.91 -2.95 21.63
N PHE A 852 16.56 -2.11 20.82
CA PHE A 852 16.67 -2.34 19.38
C PHE A 852 18.01 -3.00 19.08
N VAL A 853 17.99 -4.08 18.30
CA VAL A 853 19.21 -4.76 17.84
C VAL A 853 19.33 -4.56 16.34
N VAL A 854 20.46 -4.01 15.91
CA VAL A 854 20.73 -3.66 14.50
C VAL A 854 21.93 -4.45 14.00
N GLY A 855 21.76 -5.16 12.89
CA GLY A 855 22.85 -5.82 12.17
C GLY A 855 23.25 -5.02 10.95
N THR A 856 24.56 -4.83 10.76
CA THR A 856 25.12 -4.04 9.66
C THR A 856 26.14 -4.83 8.84
N SER A 857 26.49 -4.28 7.68
CA SER A 857 27.56 -4.76 6.80
C SER A 857 28.48 -3.62 6.38
N PHE A 858 29.77 -3.90 6.28
CA PHE A 858 30.75 -2.97 5.69
C PHE A 858 31.00 -3.36 4.24
N ILE A 859 30.81 -2.42 3.31
CA ILE A 859 31.10 -2.62 1.88
C ILE A 859 32.56 -2.30 1.66
N ALA A 860 33.36 -3.32 1.38
CA ALA A 860 34.78 -3.16 1.05
C ALA A 860 34.94 -2.24 -0.17
N ASP A 861 35.80 -1.24 -0.03
CA ASP A 861 36.18 -0.32 -1.10
C ASP A 861 37.50 -0.85 -1.67
N GLU A 862 37.54 -1.27 -2.95
CA GLU A 862 38.74 -1.90 -3.55
C GLU A 862 39.98 -0.98 -3.49
N GLU A 863 39.77 0.33 -3.36
CA GLU A 863 40.81 1.35 -3.28
C GLU A 863 41.32 1.64 -1.85
N LYS A 864 40.59 1.21 -0.81
CA LYS A 864 40.97 1.44 0.60
C LYS A 864 41.22 0.11 1.30
N GLU A 865 42.49 -0.13 1.67
CA GLU A 865 42.81 -1.21 2.61
C GLU A 865 42.25 -0.84 3.99
N ASP A 866 41.07 -1.38 4.33
CA ASP A 866 40.53 -1.28 5.69
C ASP A 866 41.46 -2.06 6.64
N ALA A 867 41.92 -1.38 7.70
CA ALA A 867 42.85 -1.96 8.69
C ALA A 867 42.20 -3.03 9.60
N ASP A 868 40.87 -3.13 9.59
CA ASP A 868 40.08 -4.10 10.34
C ASP A 868 39.43 -5.09 9.35
N ASP A 869 39.75 -6.39 9.48
CA ASP A 869 39.17 -7.53 8.73
C ASP A 869 37.69 -7.81 9.11
N ALA A 870 36.94 -6.75 9.45
CA ALA A 870 35.54 -6.81 9.85
C ALA A 870 34.63 -6.64 8.63
N GLY A 871 33.64 -7.53 8.48
CA GLY A 871 32.65 -7.45 7.40
C GLY A 871 31.31 -6.82 7.83
N GLY A 872 31.17 -6.43 9.09
CA GLY A 872 29.98 -5.82 9.68
C GLY A 872 30.01 -5.80 11.21
N ARG A 873 28.92 -5.36 11.85
CA ARG A 873 28.76 -5.40 13.31
C ARG A 873 27.32 -5.64 13.77
N ILE A 874 27.15 -6.00 15.04
CA ILE A 874 25.86 -6.01 15.74
C ILE A 874 25.87 -4.87 16.75
N LEU A 875 24.83 -4.03 16.70
CA LEU A 875 24.57 -2.95 17.62
C LEU A 875 23.39 -3.31 18.52
N VAL A 876 23.51 -3.05 19.82
CA VAL A 876 22.37 -3.04 20.74
C VAL A 876 22.17 -1.60 21.18
N LEU A 877 20.99 -1.06 20.90
CA LEU A 877 20.62 0.33 21.11
C LEU A 877 19.56 0.43 22.19
N GLY A 878 19.76 1.37 23.11
CA GLY A 878 18.77 1.79 24.11
C GLY A 878 18.10 3.09 23.69
N VAL A 879 16.91 3.34 24.25
CA VAL A 879 16.19 4.61 24.10
C VAL A 879 16.02 5.24 25.48
N ASP A 880 16.40 6.50 25.62
CA ASP A 880 16.25 7.24 26.88
C ASP A 880 14.86 7.89 27.03
N GLU A 881 14.61 8.54 28.18
CA GLU A 881 13.36 9.24 28.46
C GLU A 881 13.10 10.41 27.49
N GLN A 882 14.16 11.00 26.91
CA GLN A 882 14.10 12.07 25.92
C GLN A 882 13.96 11.54 24.48
N ARG A 883 13.65 10.24 24.32
CA ARG A 883 13.51 9.56 23.03
C ARG A 883 14.79 9.59 22.17
N GLN A 884 15.97 9.79 22.76
CA GLN A 884 17.23 9.68 22.05
C GLN A 884 17.73 8.25 22.05
N VAL A 885 18.30 7.86 20.92
CA VAL A 885 18.90 6.55 20.73
C VAL A 885 20.36 6.61 21.16
N TYR A 886 20.79 5.69 22.02
CA TYR A 886 22.19 5.55 22.44
C TYR A 886 22.68 4.11 22.27
N GLN A 887 23.98 3.97 22.02
CA GLN A 887 24.62 2.67 21.80
C GLN A 887 25.05 2.03 23.13
N ILE A 888 24.64 0.78 23.36
CA ILE A 888 25.06 -0.04 24.52
C ILE A 888 26.15 -1.03 24.12
N VAL A 889 25.97 -1.70 22.96
CA VAL A 889 26.92 -2.70 22.45
C VAL A 889 27.27 -2.39 21.01
N SER A 890 28.56 -2.55 20.67
CA SER A 890 29.07 -2.61 19.30
C SER A 890 30.00 -3.81 19.17
N HIS A 891 29.48 -4.90 18.60
CA HIS A 891 30.20 -6.16 18.44
C HIS A 891 30.60 -6.35 16.97
N LYS A 892 31.88 -6.16 16.65
CA LYS A 892 32.43 -6.36 15.30
C LYS A 892 32.39 -7.83 14.88
N LEU A 893 32.09 -8.06 13.60
CA LEU A 893 31.94 -9.38 13.00
C LEU A 893 32.86 -9.53 11.80
N LYS A 894 33.27 -10.77 11.50
CA LYS A 894 34.08 -11.10 10.32
C LYS A 894 33.29 -11.10 9.00
N GLY A 895 31.99 -10.87 9.05
CA GLY A 895 31.09 -10.90 7.90
C GLY A 895 29.83 -10.09 8.17
N ALA A 896 29.07 -9.81 7.12
CA ALA A 896 27.83 -9.05 7.21
C ALA A 896 26.79 -9.78 8.07
N CYS A 897 26.09 -9.03 8.92
CA CYS A 897 24.95 -9.53 9.70
C CYS A 897 23.66 -9.30 8.92
N ARG A 898 23.13 -10.34 8.26
CA ARG A 898 22.01 -10.22 7.30
C ARG A 898 20.64 -10.31 7.98
N CYS A 899 20.52 -11.20 8.95
CA CYS A 899 19.27 -11.46 9.66
C CYS A 899 19.52 -11.68 11.15
N LEU A 900 18.55 -11.27 11.96
CA LEU A 900 18.55 -11.34 13.41
C LEU A 900 17.20 -11.86 13.87
N ALA A 901 17.21 -12.69 14.91
CA ALA A 901 16.01 -13.03 15.66
C ALA A 901 16.36 -13.39 17.11
N VAL A 902 15.32 -13.62 17.92
CA VAL A 902 15.42 -13.80 19.37
C VAL A 902 14.94 -15.19 19.73
N MET A 903 15.75 -15.92 20.49
CA MET A 903 15.45 -17.25 21.03
C MET A 903 15.43 -17.18 22.56
N GLY A 904 14.25 -16.97 23.15
CA GLY A 904 14.14 -16.67 24.57
C GLY A 904 14.85 -15.35 24.90
N GLU A 905 15.87 -15.39 25.75
CA GLU A 905 16.71 -14.21 26.08
C GLU A 905 18.00 -14.13 25.26
N ARG A 906 18.15 -14.98 24.23
CA ARG A 906 19.37 -15.10 23.42
C ARG A 906 19.17 -14.48 22.03
N LEU A 907 20.24 -13.96 21.46
CA LEU A 907 20.23 -13.38 20.12
C LEU A 907 20.78 -14.38 19.11
N VAL A 908 20.07 -14.59 18.01
CA VAL A 908 20.52 -15.42 16.89
C VAL A 908 20.84 -14.51 15.72
N ALA A 909 22.06 -14.60 15.20
CA ALA A 909 22.53 -13.81 14.08
C ALA A 909 22.91 -14.71 12.88
N GLY A 910 22.31 -14.44 11.73
CA GLY A 910 22.70 -15.00 10.44
C GLY A 910 23.80 -14.13 9.81
N LEU A 911 25.04 -14.62 9.87
CA LEU A 911 26.18 -14.00 9.21
C LEU A 911 26.38 -14.61 7.82
N SER A 912 27.16 -13.94 6.96
CA SER A 912 27.41 -14.38 5.58
C SER A 912 27.70 -15.88 5.39
N LYS A 913 28.40 -16.55 6.31
CA LYS A 913 28.72 -17.99 6.20
C LYS A 913 28.30 -18.83 7.41
N THR A 914 27.72 -18.22 8.44
CA THR A 914 27.48 -18.90 9.72
C THR A 914 26.28 -18.33 10.43
N VAL A 915 25.48 -19.19 11.05
CA VAL A 915 24.46 -18.79 12.04
C VAL A 915 25.09 -18.90 13.43
N VAL A 916 24.95 -17.87 14.26
CA VAL A 916 25.60 -17.78 15.57
C VAL A 916 24.57 -17.43 16.63
N VAL A 917 24.60 -18.16 17.75
CA VAL A 917 23.80 -17.82 18.94
C VAL A 917 24.68 -17.07 19.92
N TYR A 918 24.21 -15.91 20.35
CA TYR A 918 24.84 -15.01 21.29
C TYR A 918 24.06 -14.92 22.60
N ASP A 919 24.80 -14.83 23.68
CA ASP A 919 24.34 -14.47 25.01
C ASP A 919 24.58 -12.97 25.21
N TYR A 920 23.57 -12.25 25.67
CA TYR A 920 23.66 -10.81 25.92
C TYR A 920 23.82 -10.54 27.42
N THR A 921 24.82 -9.75 27.77
CA THR A 921 25.03 -9.29 29.14
C THR A 921 25.26 -7.79 29.16
N GLU A 922 24.36 -7.06 29.81
CA GLU A 922 24.47 -5.62 30.07
C GLU A 922 25.26 -5.39 31.36
N GLU A 923 26.43 -4.77 31.28
CA GLU A 923 27.30 -4.49 32.44
C GLU A 923 26.93 -3.17 33.11
N THR A 924 26.61 -2.15 32.30
CA THR A 924 26.12 -0.84 32.72
C THR A 924 25.03 -0.36 31.77
N SER A 925 24.33 0.71 32.12
CA SER A 925 23.29 1.31 31.26
C SER A 925 23.79 1.76 29.87
N SER A 926 25.10 1.87 29.65
CA SER A 926 25.69 2.25 28.36
C SER A 926 26.78 1.28 27.87
N SER A 927 26.97 0.14 28.53
CA SER A 927 27.94 -0.86 28.11
C SER A 927 27.44 -2.28 28.32
N GLY A 928 27.53 -3.10 27.29
CA GLY A 928 27.30 -4.53 27.37
C GLY A 928 28.25 -5.32 26.49
N SER A 929 28.12 -6.64 26.54
CA SER A 929 28.89 -7.55 25.70
C SER A 929 28.02 -8.67 25.14
N LEU A 930 28.43 -9.16 23.97
CA LEU A 930 27.82 -10.32 23.32
C LEU A 930 28.81 -11.49 23.34
N ARG A 931 28.42 -12.58 24.00
CA ARG A 931 29.24 -13.79 24.09
C ARG A 931 28.72 -14.85 23.14
N LYS A 932 29.57 -15.31 22.21
CA LYS A 932 29.25 -16.42 21.32
C LYS A 932 29.08 -17.74 22.08
N LEU A 933 27.92 -18.37 21.96
CA LEU A 933 27.62 -19.68 22.56
C LEU A 933 27.89 -20.82 21.56
N ALA A 934 27.21 -20.80 20.42
CA ALA A 934 27.28 -21.85 19.41
C ALA A 934 27.28 -21.24 18.00
N SER A 935 27.80 -21.99 17.02
CA SER A 935 27.68 -21.61 15.61
C SER A 935 27.46 -22.80 14.71
N TYR A 936 26.65 -22.59 13.68
CA TYR A 936 26.35 -23.54 12.62
C TYR A 936 26.76 -22.94 11.28
N ARG A 937 27.19 -23.78 10.34
CA ARG A 937 27.60 -23.36 9.00
C ARG A 937 26.56 -23.86 8.00
N PRO A 938 25.70 -22.98 7.45
CA PRO A 938 24.80 -23.34 6.36
C PRO A 938 25.57 -23.65 5.07
N ALA A 939 24.85 -24.09 4.03
CA ALA A 939 25.44 -24.57 2.79
C ALA A 939 26.10 -23.45 1.98
N ALA A 940 25.48 -22.29 1.92
CA ALA A 940 25.95 -21.09 1.25
C ALA A 940 25.76 -19.85 2.15
N PHE A 941 24.70 -19.06 1.95
CA PHE A 941 24.49 -17.76 2.58
C PHE A 941 23.09 -17.67 3.23
N PRO A 942 22.97 -17.52 4.55
CA PRO A 942 21.66 -17.37 5.18
C PRO A 942 21.02 -16.03 4.78
N VAL A 943 19.81 -16.10 4.22
CA VAL A 943 19.03 -14.94 3.77
C VAL A 943 18.06 -14.50 4.86
N ASP A 944 17.38 -15.47 5.47
CA ASP A 944 16.37 -15.23 6.49
C ASP A 944 16.37 -16.34 7.54
N LEU A 945 15.85 -16.03 8.72
CA LEU A 945 15.69 -16.99 9.81
C LEU A 945 14.45 -16.69 10.63
N ASP A 946 13.87 -17.75 11.20
CA ASP A 946 12.77 -17.65 12.15
C ASP A 946 12.89 -18.76 13.21
N ILE A 947 12.28 -18.57 14.37
CA ILE A 947 12.56 -19.38 15.56
C ILE A 947 11.26 -19.96 16.12
N SER A 948 11.29 -21.26 16.42
CA SER A 948 10.22 -21.99 17.09
C SER A 948 10.77 -22.71 18.30
N GLY A 949 10.57 -22.14 19.49
CA GLY A 949 11.16 -22.64 20.73
C GLY A 949 12.69 -22.66 20.66
N ASN A 950 13.29 -23.86 20.65
CA ASN A 950 14.74 -24.07 20.52
C ASN A 950 15.19 -24.43 19.09
N VAL A 951 14.25 -24.49 18.13
CA VAL A 951 14.54 -24.82 16.73
C VAL A 951 14.64 -23.53 15.92
N ILE A 952 15.73 -23.40 15.20
CA ILE A 952 16.04 -22.27 14.32
C ILE A 952 15.83 -22.75 12.88
N GLY A 953 14.85 -22.18 12.20
CA GLY A 953 14.70 -22.32 10.76
C GLY A 953 15.66 -21.38 10.05
N VAL A 954 16.51 -21.92 9.21
CA VAL A 954 17.49 -21.17 8.42
C VAL A 954 17.21 -21.39 6.95
N VAL A 955 16.95 -20.31 6.24
CA VAL A 955 16.82 -20.32 4.78
C VAL A 955 18.07 -19.73 4.15
N ASP A 956 18.57 -20.42 3.14
CA ASP A 956 19.81 -20.09 2.44
C ASP A 956 19.49 -19.54 1.03
N LEU A 957 20.40 -18.75 0.46
CA LEU A 957 20.25 -18.13 -0.85
C LEU A 957 20.07 -19.16 -1.99
N MET A 958 20.69 -20.34 -1.87
CA MET A 958 20.65 -21.37 -2.92
C MET A 958 20.01 -22.69 -2.47
N GLN A 959 19.68 -22.79 -1.18
CA GLN A 959 19.13 -24.00 -0.58
C GLN A 959 17.91 -23.62 0.26
N SER A 960 16.89 -24.45 0.19
CA SER A 960 15.65 -24.27 0.95
C SER A 960 15.88 -24.49 2.47
N LEU A 961 14.81 -24.47 3.25
CA LEU A 961 14.82 -24.55 4.71
C LEU A 961 15.70 -25.65 5.30
N THR A 962 16.54 -25.27 6.26
CA THR A 962 17.25 -26.17 7.16
C THR A 962 16.84 -25.87 8.61
N LEU A 963 16.45 -26.91 9.35
CA LEU A 963 16.09 -26.81 10.77
C LEU A 963 17.28 -27.19 11.64
N VAL A 964 17.66 -26.26 12.52
CA VAL A 964 18.80 -26.39 13.42
C VAL A 964 18.33 -26.23 14.86
N GLU A 965 18.47 -27.27 15.68
CA GLU A 965 18.13 -27.20 17.10
C GLU A 965 19.31 -26.68 17.92
N PHE A 966 19.03 -25.77 18.84
CA PHE A 966 19.98 -25.37 19.86
C PHE A 966 19.91 -26.31 21.07
N VAL A 967 21.01 -27.03 21.30
CA VAL A 967 21.16 -27.95 22.43
C VAL A 967 21.99 -27.28 23.51
N GLU A 968 21.36 -27.06 24.67
CA GLU A 968 22.04 -26.53 25.85
C GLU A 968 23.11 -27.50 26.38
N GLY A 969 24.24 -26.93 26.79
CA GLY A 969 25.34 -27.70 27.38
C GLY A 969 25.00 -28.19 28.78
N GLN A 970 25.00 -29.51 29.02
CA GLN A 970 24.89 -30.09 30.37
C GLN A 970 26.25 -30.56 30.90
N MET A 971 26.52 -30.25 32.18
CA MET A 971 27.57 -30.68 33.12
C MET A 971 29.05 -30.77 32.66
N ASP A 972 29.38 -30.62 31.38
CA ASP A 972 30.75 -30.45 30.83
C ASP A 972 30.77 -30.22 29.29
N ASN A 973 29.63 -30.37 28.59
CA ASN A 973 29.55 -30.13 27.14
C ASN A 973 29.28 -28.66 26.80
N LYS A 974 29.97 -28.14 25.77
CA LYS A 974 29.67 -26.81 25.22
C LYS A 974 28.31 -26.81 24.50
N PRO A 975 27.56 -25.70 24.54
CA PRO A 975 26.33 -25.57 23.76
C PRO A 975 26.65 -25.75 22.27
N LYS A 976 25.75 -26.41 21.55
CA LYS A 976 25.93 -26.73 20.13
C LYS A 976 24.64 -26.52 19.36
N LEU A 977 24.81 -26.29 18.05
CA LEU A 977 23.74 -26.24 17.09
C LEU A 977 23.78 -27.53 16.27
N GLU A 978 22.68 -28.30 16.29
CA GLU A 978 22.55 -29.56 15.56
C GLU A 978 21.51 -29.45 14.45
N GLU A 979 21.89 -29.80 13.22
CA GLU A 979 20.94 -29.94 12.12
C GLU A 979 20.02 -31.14 12.38
N LYS A 980 18.70 -30.92 12.37
CA LYS A 980 17.70 -31.97 12.54
C LYS A 980 17.08 -32.39 11.24
N ALA A 981 16.71 -31.43 10.40
CA ALA A 981 16.05 -31.71 9.14
C ALA A 981 16.41 -30.67 8.08
N ARG A 982 16.32 -31.08 6.81
CA ARG A 982 16.59 -30.22 5.66
C ARG A 982 15.60 -30.49 4.53
N HIS A 983 15.24 -29.43 3.82
CA HIS A 983 14.63 -29.53 2.51
C HIS A 983 15.71 -29.51 1.42
N TYR A 984 15.84 -30.60 0.68
CA TYR A 984 16.94 -30.82 -0.28
C TYR A 984 16.74 -30.16 -1.65
N GLN A 985 15.57 -29.56 -1.89
CA GLN A 985 15.31 -28.91 -3.17
C GLN A 985 16.08 -27.57 -3.22
N PRO A 986 16.86 -27.32 -4.28
CA PRO A 986 17.48 -26.02 -4.48
C PRO A 986 16.41 -24.99 -4.85
N GLY A 987 16.53 -23.80 -4.27
CA GLY A 987 15.64 -22.68 -4.50
C GLY A 987 16.33 -21.38 -4.12
N TRP A 988 15.97 -20.29 -4.79
CA TRP A 988 16.46 -18.95 -4.48
C TRP A 988 15.53 -18.29 -3.47
N ALA A 989 15.63 -18.74 -2.23
CA ALA A 989 14.67 -18.37 -1.20
C ALA A 989 14.88 -16.92 -0.72
N THR A 990 13.78 -16.24 -0.40
CA THR A 990 13.76 -14.81 -0.09
C THR A 990 13.27 -14.50 1.31
N ALA A 991 12.29 -15.27 1.81
CA ALA A 991 11.70 -15.07 3.13
C ALA A 991 11.26 -16.39 3.76
N LEU A 992 11.31 -16.44 5.10
CA LEU A 992 10.89 -17.59 5.90
C LEU A 992 9.97 -17.13 7.03
N CYS A 993 9.00 -17.97 7.39
CA CYS A 993 8.27 -17.81 8.64
C CYS A 993 7.77 -19.14 9.22
N HIS A 994 7.83 -19.29 10.56
CA HIS A 994 7.21 -20.36 11.32
C HIS A 994 5.70 -20.10 11.48
N LEU A 995 4.86 -21.07 11.11
CA LEU A 995 3.41 -20.92 11.18
C LEU A 995 2.85 -21.44 12.52
N ASN A 996 2.73 -22.76 12.62
CA ASN A 996 2.20 -23.48 13.78
C ASN A 996 2.82 -24.87 13.85
N GLY A 997 3.00 -25.40 15.07
CA GLY A 997 3.60 -26.72 15.28
C GLY A 997 4.87 -26.89 14.46
N ASN A 998 4.84 -27.83 13.50
CA ASN A 998 5.96 -28.18 12.65
C ASN A 998 5.86 -27.64 11.21
N ASN A 999 4.95 -26.70 10.94
CA ASN A 999 4.74 -26.11 9.63
C ASN A 999 5.50 -24.78 9.49
N TRP A 1000 6.11 -24.60 8.32
CA TRP A 1000 6.91 -23.44 7.94
C TRP A 1000 6.49 -22.95 6.56
N LEU A 1001 6.52 -21.65 6.34
CA LEU A 1001 6.23 -21.01 5.06
C LEU A 1001 7.51 -20.42 4.50
N GLU A 1002 7.86 -20.81 3.27
CA GLU A 1002 9.01 -20.30 2.53
C GLU A 1002 8.54 -19.64 1.23
N ALA A 1003 9.17 -18.52 0.87
CA ALA A 1003 8.99 -17.87 -0.42
C ALA A 1003 10.31 -17.81 -1.20
N ASP A 1004 10.22 -17.74 -2.53
CA ASP A 1004 11.38 -17.63 -3.41
C ASP A 1004 11.34 -16.44 -4.38
N ALA A 1005 12.47 -16.21 -5.04
CA ALA A 1005 12.68 -15.11 -5.98
C ALA A 1005 11.86 -15.21 -7.28
N GLN A 1006 11.30 -16.38 -7.59
CA GLN A 1006 10.43 -16.59 -8.74
C GLN A 1006 8.94 -16.50 -8.38
N GLY A 1007 8.65 -16.13 -7.12
CA GLY A 1007 7.30 -15.95 -6.61
C GLY A 1007 6.60 -17.25 -6.23
N ASN A 1008 7.32 -18.33 -5.98
CA ASN A 1008 6.74 -19.55 -5.40
C ASN A 1008 6.57 -19.40 -3.89
N LEU A 1009 5.48 -19.98 -3.38
CA LEU A 1009 5.25 -20.24 -1.96
C LEU A 1009 5.26 -21.74 -1.70
N LEU A 1010 5.94 -22.14 -0.62
CA LEU A 1010 6.08 -23.52 -0.17
C LEU A 1010 5.66 -23.62 1.29
N VAL A 1011 4.69 -24.50 1.58
CA VAL A 1011 4.37 -24.88 2.97
C VAL A 1011 5.07 -26.18 3.30
N LEU A 1012 6.11 -26.06 4.11
CA LEU A 1012 7.01 -27.12 4.50
C LEU A 1012 6.64 -27.67 5.88
N ARG A 1013 6.64 -29.00 6.05
CA ARG A 1013 6.33 -29.65 7.32
C ARG A 1013 7.46 -30.56 7.75
N TRP A 1014 7.85 -30.44 9.02
CA TRP A 1014 8.78 -31.35 9.66
C TRP A 1014 8.04 -32.49 10.37
N ASN A 1015 8.30 -33.72 9.94
CA ASN A 1015 7.65 -34.92 10.47
C ASN A 1015 8.59 -35.65 11.47
N GLU A 1016 8.49 -35.31 12.74
CA GLU A 1016 9.30 -35.92 13.81
C GLU A 1016 8.91 -37.37 14.10
N ASP A 1017 7.63 -37.71 13.90
CA ASP A 1017 7.08 -39.04 14.18
C ASP A 1017 7.35 -40.05 13.06
N ALA A 1018 8.14 -39.67 12.04
CA ALA A 1018 8.49 -40.57 10.96
C ALA A 1018 9.27 -41.80 11.48
N PRO A 1019 9.03 -43.00 10.94
CA PRO A 1019 9.56 -44.25 11.50
C PRO A 1019 11.07 -44.43 11.30
N THR A 1020 11.67 -43.77 10.30
CA THR A 1020 13.10 -43.84 10.04
C THR A 1020 13.79 -42.51 10.31
N LYS A 1021 15.03 -42.56 10.81
CA LYS A 1021 15.84 -41.35 11.05
C LYS A 1021 16.08 -40.53 9.77
N LEU A 1022 16.11 -41.19 8.61
CA LEU A 1022 16.30 -40.51 7.34
C LEU A 1022 15.04 -39.71 6.97
N ASP A 1023 13.86 -40.29 7.19
CA ASP A 1023 12.60 -39.59 6.97
C ASP A 1023 12.39 -38.46 7.99
N GLN A 1024 12.80 -38.65 9.25
CA GLN A 1024 12.78 -37.59 10.27
C GLN A 1024 13.67 -36.38 9.90
N SER A 1025 14.74 -36.63 9.13
CA SER A 1025 15.66 -35.60 8.66
C SER A 1025 15.22 -34.91 7.37
N ARG A 1026 14.12 -35.37 6.76
CA ARG A 1026 13.59 -34.80 5.52
C ARG A 1026 12.38 -33.92 5.82
N ILE A 1027 12.38 -32.73 5.25
CA ILE A 1027 11.22 -31.83 5.29
C ILE A 1027 10.32 -32.15 4.08
N GLU A 1028 9.02 -32.27 4.34
CA GLU A 1028 8.00 -32.58 3.32
C GLU A 1028 7.30 -31.31 2.83
N ILE A 1029 6.97 -31.27 1.54
CA ILE A 1029 6.11 -30.22 0.97
C ILE A 1029 4.65 -30.63 1.17
N THR A 1030 3.89 -29.78 1.85
CA THR A 1030 2.45 -30.01 2.08
C THR A 1030 1.57 -29.26 1.09
N SER A 1031 2.00 -28.07 0.67
CA SER A 1031 1.29 -27.21 -0.30
C SER A 1031 2.31 -26.37 -1.07
N GLU A 1032 2.08 -26.11 -2.35
CA GLU A 1032 2.92 -25.22 -3.17
C GLU A 1032 2.12 -24.49 -4.26
N MET A 1033 2.47 -23.23 -4.54
CA MET A 1033 1.84 -22.40 -5.57
C MET A 1033 2.77 -21.28 -6.02
N ASN A 1034 2.67 -20.86 -7.29
CA ASN A 1034 3.33 -19.66 -7.80
C ASN A 1034 2.37 -18.45 -7.78
N ILE A 1035 2.75 -17.40 -7.05
CA ILE A 1035 2.01 -16.14 -7.00
C ILE A 1035 2.29 -15.25 -8.23
N GLY A 1036 3.46 -15.40 -8.84
CA GLY A 1036 3.94 -14.58 -9.96
C GLY A 1036 4.71 -13.33 -9.53
N GLU A 1037 4.90 -13.15 -8.22
CA GLU A 1037 5.57 -11.99 -7.61
C GLU A 1037 6.53 -12.45 -6.51
N GLN A 1038 7.72 -11.85 -6.46
CA GLN A 1038 8.67 -12.09 -5.37
C GLN A 1038 8.15 -11.50 -4.05
N ILE A 1039 8.13 -12.32 -3.00
CA ILE A 1039 7.81 -11.90 -1.63
C ILE A 1039 9.10 -11.55 -0.90
N ASN A 1040 9.19 -10.33 -0.38
CA ASN A 1040 10.36 -9.85 0.35
C ASN A 1040 10.28 -10.17 1.85
N ARG A 1041 9.08 -10.13 2.44
CA ARG A 1041 8.88 -10.37 3.86
C ARG A 1041 7.56 -11.07 4.16
N ILE A 1042 7.61 -11.91 5.20
CA ILE A 1042 6.48 -12.64 5.77
C ILE A 1042 6.43 -12.32 7.26
N ARG A 1043 5.25 -11.99 7.78
CA ARG A 1043 5.04 -11.79 9.22
C ARG A 1043 3.81 -12.53 9.68
N THR A 1044 3.96 -13.37 10.70
CA THR A 1044 2.84 -14.07 11.32
C THR A 1044 2.12 -13.20 12.33
N PHE A 1045 0.86 -13.55 12.53
CA PHE A 1045 0.01 -13.01 13.59
C PHE A 1045 -0.94 -14.11 14.03
N ARG A 1046 -1.42 -14.04 15.27
CA ARG A 1046 -2.36 -15.03 15.81
C ARG A 1046 -3.73 -14.41 16.00
N VAL A 1047 -4.73 -15.03 15.39
CA VAL A 1047 -6.13 -14.67 15.58
C VAL A 1047 -6.85 -15.80 16.31
N PRO A 1048 -7.57 -15.54 17.42
CA PRO A 1048 -8.43 -16.52 18.04
C PRO A 1048 -9.57 -16.83 17.08
N THR A 1049 -9.54 -18.02 16.49
CA THR A 1049 -10.52 -18.46 15.51
C THR A 1049 -11.71 -19.12 16.19
N SER A 1050 -12.90 -18.91 15.63
CA SER A 1050 -14.07 -19.72 15.97
C SER A 1050 -13.86 -21.15 15.46
N GLU A 1051 -14.35 -22.15 16.19
CA GLU A 1051 -14.21 -23.57 15.81
C GLU A 1051 -14.84 -23.87 14.42
N ASN A 1052 -15.74 -23.01 13.95
CA ASN A 1052 -16.42 -23.13 12.65
C ASN A 1052 -15.81 -22.28 11.53
N ALA A 1053 -14.64 -21.66 11.72
CA ALA A 1053 -14.01 -20.85 10.67
C ALA A 1053 -13.57 -21.72 9.48
N VAL A 1054 -13.90 -21.27 8.26
CA VAL A 1054 -13.52 -21.96 7.00
C VAL A 1054 -12.00 -21.89 6.79
N VAL A 1055 -11.43 -20.70 6.97
CA VAL A 1055 -10.00 -20.42 6.87
C VAL A 1055 -9.54 -19.69 8.13
N THR A 1056 -8.40 -20.10 8.65
CA THR A 1056 -7.71 -19.45 9.77
C THR A 1056 -6.59 -18.57 9.22
N PRO A 1057 -6.65 -17.24 9.38
CA PRO A 1057 -5.57 -16.34 8.94
C PRO A 1057 -4.33 -16.54 9.81
N MET A 1058 -3.15 -16.58 9.17
CA MET A 1058 -1.89 -16.95 9.83
C MET A 1058 -0.76 -15.93 9.59
N ALA A 1059 -0.63 -15.37 8.39
CA ALA A 1059 0.48 -14.48 8.05
C ALA A 1059 0.14 -13.46 6.96
N PHE A 1060 0.86 -12.34 6.95
CA PHE A 1060 0.88 -11.38 5.84
C PHE A 1060 2.15 -11.54 5.01
N LEU A 1061 2.04 -11.25 3.71
CA LEU A 1061 3.13 -11.33 2.74
C LEU A 1061 3.26 -10.00 1.99
N GLY A 1062 4.45 -9.40 1.98
CA GLY A 1062 4.73 -8.16 1.23
C GLY A 1062 5.54 -8.43 -0.04
N SER A 1063 5.03 -7.98 -1.20
CA SER A 1063 5.65 -8.22 -2.51
C SER A 1063 6.50 -7.06 -3.04
N VAL A 1064 7.39 -7.38 -3.99
CA VAL A 1064 8.18 -6.39 -4.74
C VAL A 1064 7.31 -5.49 -5.61
N GLU A 1065 6.15 -5.94 -6.09
CA GLU A 1065 5.25 -5.14 -6.94
C GLU A 1065 4.23 -4.31 -6.13
N GLY A 1066 4.38 -4.28 -4.80
CA GLY A 1066 3.57 -3.46 -3.89
C GLY A 1066 2.29 -4.13 -3.42
N ALA A 1067 2.12 -5.43 -3.70
CA ALA A 1067 0.99 -6.20 -3.23
C ALA A 1067 1.19 -6.68 -1.78
N LEU A 1068 0.08 -6.80 -1.07
CA LEU A 1068 0.01 -7.34 0.27
C LEU A 1068 -0.97 -8.51 0.26
N TYR A 1069 -0.53 -9.69 0.67
CA TYR A 1069 -1.37 -10.89 0.71
C TYR A 1069 -1.63 -11.35 2.13
N LEU A 1070 -2.80 -11.96 2.33
CA LEU A 1070 -3.13 -12.76 3.50
C LEU A 1070 -2.90 -14.23 3.18
N PHE A 1071 -2.15 -14.92 4.03
CA PHE A 1071 -2.00 -16.37 4.04
C PHE A 1071 -2.81 -16.98 5.19
N GLY A 1072 -3.53 -18.06 4.91
CA GLY A 1072 -4.32 -18.78 5.90
C GLY A 1072 -4.32 -20.30 5.72
N GLU A 1073 -4.71 -21.02 6.76
CA GLU A 1073 -4.87 -22.48 6.77
C GLU A 1073 -6.35 -22.86 6.66
N ILE A 1074 -6.68 -23.75 5.72
CA ILE A 1074 -8.05 -24.21 5.49
C ILE A 1074 -8.40 -25.33 6.48
N SER A 1075 -9.52 -25.17 7.16
CA SER A 1075 -10.06 -26.18 8.09
C SER A 1075 -10.33 -27.51 7.35
N ALA A 1076 -10.03 -28.64 8.01
CA ALA A 1076 -10.06 -29.96 7.41
C ALA A 1076 -11.42 -30.34 6.75
N SER A 1077 -12.53 -29.83 7.29
CA SER A 1077 -13.87 -30.06 6.74
C SER A 1077 -14.11 -29.38 5.38
N TYR A 1078 -13.42 -28.28 5.09
CA TYR A 1078 -13.64 -27.45 3.90
C TYR A 1078 -12.58 -27.65 2.80
N GLN A 1079 -11.53 -28.43 3.07
CA GLN A 1079 -10.40 -28.63 2.14
C GLN A 1079 -10.84 -29.17 0.78
N ASN A 1080 -11.62 -30.25 0.77
CA ASN A 1080 -12.11 -30.86 -0.48
C ASN A 1080 -13.10 -29.94 -1.20
N LEU A 1081 -13.97 -29.26 -0.44
CA LEU A 1081 -14.98 -28.36 -0.99
C LEU A 1081 -14.31 -27.20 -1.76
N LEU A 1082 -13.36 -26.51 -1.15
CA LEU A 1082 -12.73 -25.34 -1.76
C LEU A 1082 -11.84 -25.71 -2.96
N LEU A 1083 -11.18 -26.87 -2.94
CA LEU A 1083 -10.42 -27.35 -4.10
C LEU A 1083 -11.33 -27.69 -5.27
N GLU A 1084 -12.40 -28.46 -5.04
CA GLU A 1084 -13.35 -28.80 -6.10
C GLU A 1084 -14.04 -27.54 -6.65
N PHE A 1085 -14.35 -26.60 -5.76
CA PHE A 1085 -14.92 -25.30 -6.12
C PHE A 1085 -13.99 -24.50 -7.04
N GLN A 1086 -12.70 -24.39 -6.69
CA GLN A 1086 -11.70 -23.72 -7.53
C GLN A 1086 -11.60 -24.36 -8.93
N THR A 1087 -11.59 -25.69 -9.01
CA THR A 1087 -11.55 -26.41 -10.29
C THR A 1087 -12.75 -26.10 -11.18
N ARG A 1088 -13.94 -25.96 -10.60
CA ARG A 1088 -15.17 -25.66 -11.35
C ARG A 1088 -15.29 -24.19 -11.75
N ILE A 1089 -14.90 -23.27 -10.88
CA ILE A 1089 -14.85 -21.83 -11.22
C ILE A 1089 -13.91 -21.61 -12.41
N LYS A 1090 -12.77 -22.30 -12.44
CA LYS A 1090 -11.79 -22.23 -13.53
C LYS A 1090 -12.40 -22.44 -14.91
N GLU A 1091 -13.33 -23.38 -15.07
CA GLU A 1091 -13.95 -23.67 -16.37
C GLU A 1091 -14.85 -22.52 -16.87
N HIS A 1092 -15.29 -21.63 -15.98
CA HIS A 1092 -16.25 -20.57 -16.26
C HIS A 1092 -15.61 -19.17 -16.28
N VAL A 1093 -14.37 -19.03 -15.82
CA VAL A 1093 -13.62 -17.77 -15.84
C VAL A 1093 -12.85 -17.65 -17.16
N GLN A 1094 -13.27 -16.70 -18.00
CA GLN A 1094 -12.56 -16.37 -19.23
C GLN A 1094 -11.56 -15.24 -18.99
N ALA A 1095 -10.28 -15.51 -19.25
CA ALA A 1095 -9.22 -14.51 -19.25
C ALA A 1095 -8.66 -14.33 -20.67
N PRO A 1096 -8.25 -13.10 -21.06
CA PRO A 1096 -7.58 -12.87 -22.33
C PRO A 1096 -6.32 -13.73 -22.47
N GLY A 1097 -6.05 -14.20 -23.69
CA GLY A 1097 -4.94 -15.08 -24.03
C GLY A 1097 -5.26 -16.57 -24.03
N GLY A 1098 -6.39 -16.98 -23.43
CA GLY A 1098 -6.76 -18.40 -23.32
C GLY A 1098 -5.73 -19.23 -22.54
N LEU A 1099 -5.02 -18.57 -21.62
CA LEU A 1099 -3.97 -19.18 -20.79
C LEU A 1099 -4.58 -20.09 -19.72
N ASP A 1100 -3.87 -21.16 -19.37
CA ASP A 1100 -4.33 -22.10 -18.35
C ASP A 1100 -4.00 -21.63 -16.93
N PHE A 1101 -5.02 -21.60 -16.07
CA PHE A 1101 -4.87 -21.22 -14.65
C PHE A 1101 -3.94 -22.17 -13.89
N ASN A 1102 -4.01 -23.48 -14.15
CA ASN A 1102 -3.18 -24.45 -13.41
C ASN A 1102 -1.71 -24.22 -13.73
N LEU A 1103 -1.38 -24.10 -15.02
CA LEU A 1103 -0.02 -23.79 -15.43
C LEU A 1103 0.46 -22.46 -14.85
N TRP A 1104 -0.35 -21.39 -14.87
CA TRP A 1104 0.01 -20.10 -14.28
C TRP A 1104 0.42 -20.23 -12.80
N ARG A 1105 -0.42 -20.88 -11.98
CA ARG A 1105 -0.21 -21.08 -10.54
C ARG A 1105 0.71 -22.25 -10.19
N ALA A 1106 1.17 -23.03 -11.17
CA ALA A 1106 2.07 -24.15 -10.92
C ALA A 1106 3.44 -23.68 -10.43
N PHE A 1107 4.03 -24.44 -9.51
CA PHE A 1107 5.39 -24.19 -9.03
C PHE A 1107 6.39 -24.11 -10.19
N ARG A 1108 7.28 -23.11 -10.20
CA ARG A 1108 8.27 -22.94 -11.27
C ARG A 1108 9.61 -22.48 -10.73
N ASN A 1109 10.63 -23.32 -10.86
CA ASN A 1109 12.02 -22.92 -10.69
C ASN A 1109 12.97 -23.54 -11.73
N PRO A 1110 14.26 -23.14 -11.82
CA PRO A 1110 15.17 -23.67 -12.84
C PRO A 1110 15.41 -25.18 -12.72
N ALA A 1111 15.08 -25.79 -11.57
CA ALA A 1111 15.27 -27.21 -11.31
C ALA A 1111 14.00 -28.05 -11.55
N ARG A 1112 12.81 -27.46 -11.35
CA ARG A 1112 11.51 -28.14 -11.39
C ARG A 1112 10.42 -27.17 -11.80
N GLU A 1113 9.61 -27.59 -12.74
CA GLU A 1113 8.32 -26.97 -13.09
C GLU A 1113 7.20 -27.98 -12.83
N GLY A 1114 6.16 -27.55 -12.13
CA GLY A 1114 4.95 -28.33 -11.89
C GLY A 1114 3.92 -28.12 -12.99
N GLU A 1115 2.89 -28.98 -13.03
CA GLU A 1115 1.77 -28.85 -13.97
C GLU A 1115 0.60 -28.05 -13.38
N GLU A 1116 0.41 -28.09 -12.07
CA GLU A 1116 -0.67 -27.41 -11.36
C GLU A 1116 -0.26 -27.03 -9.92
N PRO A 1117 -0.97 -26.10 -9.26
CA PRO A 1117 -0.76 -25.83 -7.84
C PRO A 1117 -1.11 -27.06 -6.99
N PHE A 1118 -0.32 -27.34 -5.96
CA PHE A 1118 -0.52 -28.51 -5.10
C PHE A 1118 -1.12 -28.08 -3.76
N ARG A 1119 -2.36 -28.53 -3.48
CA ARG A 1119 -3.05 -28.32 -2.19
C ARG A 1119 -3.08 -26.84 -1.74
N PHE A 1120 -3.26 -25.96 -2.70
CA PHE A 1120 -3.32 -24.51 -2.48
C PHE A 1120 -4.57 -23.95 -3.15
N VAL A 1121 -5.24 -23.03 -2.45
CA VAL A 1121 -6.44 -22.34 -2.94
C VAL A 1121 -6.13 -20.86 -3.12
N ASP A 1122 -6.44 -20.34 -4.30
CA ASP A 1122 -6.31 -18.94 -4.70
C ASP A 1122 -7.62 -18.19 -4.39
N GLY A 1123 -7.57 -17.32 -3.39
CA GLY A 1123 -8.70 -16.50 -2.97
C GLY A 1123 -9.20 -15.55 -4.06
N GLU A 1124 -8.30 -15.00 -4.87
CA GLU A 1124 -8.71 -14.13 -5.99
C GLU A 1124 -9.54 -14.89 -7.02
N MET A 1125 -9.25 -16.19 -7.21
CA MET A 1125 -10.02 -17.03 -8.12
C MET A 1125 -11.40 -17.34 -7.54
N ILE A 1126 -11.46 -17.63 -6.24
CA ILE A 1126 -12.72 -17.94 -5.54
C ILE A 1126 -13.66 -16.74 -5.50
N GLU A 1127 -13.15 -15.54 -5.25
CA GLU A 1127 -13.95 -14.30 -5.16
C GLU A 1127 -14.70 -13.97 -6.45
N ARG A 1128 -14.17 -14.38 -7.61
CA ARG A 1128 -14.82 -14.19 -8.91
C ARG A 1128 -16.18 -14.86 -9.01
N PHE A 1129 -16.47 -15.83 -8.14
CA PHE A 1129 -17.79 -16.41 -8.04
C PHE A 1129 -18.87 -15.33 -7.83
N LEU A 1130 -18.57 -14.29 -7.04
CA LEU A 1130 -19.50 -13.18 -6.79
C LEU A 1130 -19.73 -12.30 -8.04
N ASP A 1131 -18.77 -12.27 -8.97
CA ASP A 1131 -18.87 -11.52 -10.22
C ASP A 1131 -19.64 -12.28 -11.32
N MET A 1132 -19.97 -13.56 -11.10
CA MET A 1132 -20.68 -14.39 -12.08
C MET A 1132 -22.19 -14.17 -12.05
N ASP A 1133 -22.83 -14.38 -13.20
CA ASP A 1133 -24.29 -14.44 -13.33
C ASP A 1133 -24.88 -15.67 -12.62
N GLU A 1134 -26.12 -15.55 -12.13
CA GLU A 1134 -26.76 -16.58 -11.29
C GLU A 1134 -26.80 -17.96 -11.97
N GLY A 1135 -27.07 -18.01 -13.28
CA GLY A 1135 -27.08 -19.26 -14.03
C GLY A 1135 -25.72 -19.97 -14.03
N LYS A 1136 -24.60 -19.23 -14.11
CA LYS A 1136 -23.26 -19.82 -13.98
C LYS A 1136 -22.97 -20.23 -12.55
N GLN A 1137 -23.42 -19.47 -11.56
CA GLN A 1137 -23.25 -19.83 -10.16
C GLN A 1137 -23.96 -21.15 -9.82
N GLU A 1138 -25.17 -21.37 -10.36
CA GLU A 1138 -25.90 -22.64 -10.26
C GLU A 1138 -25.11 -23.80 -10.88
N LEU A 1139 -24.54 -23.61 -12.08
CA LEU A 1139 -23.71 -24.61 -12.76
C LEU A 1139 -22.46 -24.97 -11.95
N VAL A 1140 -21.77 -23.97 -11.39
CA VAL A 1140 -20.59 -24.19 -10.54
C VAL A 1140 -20.97 -24.97 -9.29
N CYS A 1141 -22.10 -24.64 -8.65
CA CYS A 1141 -22.58 -25.28 -7.41
C CYS A 1141 -23.15 -26.69 -7.60
N GLU A 1142 -23.41 -27.12 -8.84
CA GLU A 1142 -24.05 -28.42 -9.11
C GLU A 1142 -23.25 -29.59 -8.52
N ARG A 1143 -23.77 -30.31 -7.53
CA ARG A 1143 -23.11 -31.47 -6.87
C ARG A 1143 -21.93 -31.13 -5.94
N LEU A 1144 -21.65 -29.85 -5.63
CA LEU A 1144 -20.69 -29.50 -4.57
C LEU A 1144 -21.22 -29.83 -3.17
N GLY A 1145 -22.55 -29.85 -3.01
CA GLY A 1145 -23.24 -30.14 -1.75
C GLY A 1145 -23.97 -28.92 -1.18
N PRO A 1146 -23.28 -27.80 -0.90
CA PRO A 1146 -23.92 -26.55 -0.45
C PRO A 1146 -24.82 -25.94 -1.52
N SER A 1147 -25.80 -25.13 -1.08
CA SER A 1147 -26.60 -24.31 -2.00
C SER A 1147 -25.78 -23.14 -2.56
N VAL A 1148 -26.30 -22.51 -3.63
CA VAL A 1148 -25.67 -21.30 -4.20
C VAL A 1148 -25.59 -20.19 -3.16
N GLU A 1149 -26.65 -20.00 -2.35
CA GLU A 1149 -26.68 -19.01 -1.28
C GLU A 1149 -25.64 -19.30 -0.19
N ASP A 1150 -25.51 -20.57 0.23
CA ASP A 1150 -24.49 -20.97 1.21
C ASP A 1150 -23.07 -20.70 0.67
N MET A 1151 -22.83 -20.98 -0.62
CA MET A 1151 -21.54 -20.69 -1.24
C MET A 1151 -21.27 -19.19 -1.35
N ARG A 1152 -22.28 -18.37 -1.67
CA ARG A 1152 -22.15 -16.89 -1.66
C ARG A 1152 -21.75 -16.41 -0.27
N ASN A 1153 -22.42 -16.88 0.78
CA ASN A 1153 -22.11 -16.52 2.17
C ASN A 1153 -20.68 -16.91 2.55
N ILE A 1154 -20.23 -18.12 2.19
CA ILE A 1154 -18.85 -18.56 2.44
C ILE A 1154 -17.84 -17.65 1.73
N VAL A 1155 -18.06 -17.32 0.46
CA VAL A 1155 -17.14 -16.47 -0.31
C VAL A 1155 -17.13 -15.03 0.21
N GLU A 1156 -18.28 -14.50 0.62
CA GLU A 1156 -18.37 -13.18 1.27
C GLU A 1156 -17.62 -13.17 2.61
N ASP A 1157 -17.75 -14.21 3.43
CA ASP A 1157 -17.03 -14.32 4.69
C ASP A 1157 -15.50 -14.41 4.48
N LEU A 1158 -15.05 -15.11 3.42
CA LEU A 1158 -13.65 -15.14 3.03
C LEU A 1158 -13.17 -13.76 2.55
N ARG A 1159 -13.98 -13.03 1.79
CA ARG A 1159 -13.69 -11.65 1.34
C ARG A 1159 -13.60 -10.68 2.51
N ARG A 1160 -14.45 -10.81 3.54
CA ARG A 1160 -14.41 -9.97 4.76
C ARG A 1160 -13.20 -10.21 5.67
N MET A 1161 -12.48 -11.31 5.45
CA MET A 1161 -11.29 -11.66 6.23
C MET A 1161 -10.10 -10.74 5.94
N HIS A 1162 -10.01 -10.22 4.71
CA HIS A 1162 -8.81 -9.59 4.18
C HIS A 1162 -9.08 -8.19 3.63
#